data_AF-H2KU70-F1
#
_entry.id   AF-H2KU70-F1
#
_cell.length_a   1.000
_cell.length_b   1.000
_cell.length_c   1.000
_cell.angle_alpha   90.00
_cell.angle_beta   90.00
_cell.angle_gamma   90.00
#
_symmetry.space_group_name_H-M   'P 1'
#
loop_
_entity.id
_entity.type
_entity.pdbx_description
1 polymer ?
#
loop_
_entity_poly.entity_id
_entity_poly.type
_entity_poly.pdbx_seq_one_letter_code
_entity_poly.pdbx_strand_id
1 'polypeptide(L)'
;MKAIITAYFVVCGRRYTMIPSNSEFHITQLALVNMMSNQVRGLNMRGDLCFKKENMLTFSAEYQCLAVRLSQRFRLRTLVTPSIGLGANLLTGRGDTSAVRDIVRHGPVARSVARVIIIIIKDSNINVDTGALLPYNHKVRLMARVHQSYCLQCIPSLPGLPSEDSAVTPCIDASFVLTTASRFLDNIILLCDSYKVGNVIVLYAPHKVSHYAQYPPGTETIYSYFESRGGKFPHTVFFGLQYVLKRALVGSVVSHQKIDEAKKLFADHFGREIFNEAGWRYIADHHKGYLPLRIKAVPEGSVIPTRNVLFTVENTDPKCYWLTNYVETILVQVWYPIAVATNSRTMKQLLAKYLLETSDNLDSLFFKLHDFGFRGVSSIESAALGGAAHLVNFRGTDTLAGVMLARSFYHCPMAGVSIPATEHSTMTVWGEEHEVDAYKHLLDIYPTGTFACVSDSYNVWNACESIWGEKLRVQVKNRNGTLVIRPDSGDPIKVVPKVLDILGEKFKYTVNSKGYKVLPPFLRVIQGDGVSLQALEPILESIKAAGWSLENVAFGSGGALLQQLNRDTQKCAFKCSHAVVNGEPADVFKHPITDLQKTSKKGRLTLEYCEEQGDYITIEEGLGCATKDILIPVFENGVLLKDYSMDEIRHRAELPEVLARLCNHEPISDGEL
;
A
#
# COMPACT_ATOMS: atom_id res chain seq x y z
N MET A 1 -45.53 27.29 37.97
CA MET A 1 -44.84 26.00 37.72
C MET A 1 -45.10 25.62 36.28
N LYS A 2 -44.02 25.48 35.51
CA LYS A 2 -44.00 25.57 34.05
C LYS A 2 -44.21 24.20 33.40
N ALA A 3 -45.28 24.08 32.63
CA ALA A 3 -45.28 23.27 31.43
C ALA A 3 -44.46 24.01 30.37
N ILE A 4 -43.52 23.35 29.68
CA ILE A 4 -42.89 23.89 28.49
C ILE A 4 -43.32 23.04 27.30
N ILE A 5 -44.24 23.66 26.58
CA ILE A 5 -44.64 23.41 25.20
C ILE A 5 -43.42 23.68 24.31
N THR A 6 -42.97 22.69 23.54
CA THR A 6 -42.08 22.94 22.41
C THR A 6 -42.94 23.35 21.22
N ALA A 7 -42.90 24.63 20.89
CA ALA A 7 -43.52 25.19 19.70
C ALA A 7 -42.67 24.87 18.45
N TYR A 8 -43.28 24.23 17.46
CA TYR A 8 -42.76 24.21 16.10
C TYR A 8 -43.21 25.48 15.39
N PHE A 9 -42.26 26.31 14.93
CA PHE A 9 -42.56 27.36 13.97
C PHE A 9 -42.67 26.74 12.57
N VAL A 10 -43.91 26.57 12.11
CA VAL A 10 -44.23 26.37 10.69
C VAL A 10 -44.51 27.74 10.10
N VAL A 11 -43.69 28.18 9.13
CA VAL A 11 -44.04 29.34 8.30
C VAL A 11 -45.09 28.88 7.29
N CYS A 12 -46.33 29.28 7.53
CA CYS A 12 -47.47 29.01 6.66
C CYS A 12 -47.44 29.89 5.40
N GLY A 13 -47.33 29.26 4.24
CA GLY A 13 -47.78 29.78 2.95
C GLY A 13 -49.04 29.06 2.47
N ARG A 14 -50.21 29.55 2.90
CA ARG A 14 -51.55 29.47 2.26
C ARG A 14 -52.08 28.12 1.72
N ARG A 15 -52.90 27.46 2.55
CA ARG A 15 -54.33 27.10 2.38
C ARG A 15 -54.63 25.76 3.07
N TYR A 16 -55.55 25.80 4.02
CA TYR A 16 -56.13 24.62 4.65
C TYR A 16 -57.34 24.14 3.86
N THR A 17 -57.44 22.83 3.66
CA THR A 17 -58.71 22.13 3.46
C THR A 17 -58.68 20.88 4.34
N MET A 18 -59.63 20.75 5.28
CA MET A 18 -59.84 19.51 6.04
C MET A 18 -60.59 18.49 5.18
N ILE A 19 -60.17 17.22 5.21
CA ILE A 19 -60.98 16.06 4.79
C ILE A 19 -60.84 14.97 5.87
N PRO A 20 -61.93 14.26 6.24
CA PRO A 20 -61.97 13.40 7.43
C PRO A 20 -61.42 11.98 7.19
N SER A 21 -61.20 11.30 8.31
CA SER A 21 -60.80 9.90 8.50
C SER A 21 -61.46 8.88 7.56
N ASN A 22 -60.61 8.12 6.85
CA ASN A 22 -60.71 6.68 6.53
C ASN A 22 -60.14 6.41 5.14
N SER A 23 -58.89 5.97 5.07
CA SER A 23 -58.36 4.98 4.12
C SER A 23 -56.84 4.89 4.26
N GLU A 24 -56.34 3.66 4.19
CA GLU A 24 -54.95 3.24 4.31
C GLU A 24 -54.02 4.02 3.37
N PHE A 25 -52.91 4.55 3.89
CA PHE A 25 -51.72 4.83 3.09
C PHE A 25 -50.46 4.54 3.90
N HIS A 26 -49.70 3.56 3.41
CA HIS A 26 -48.36 3.21 3.85
C HIS A 26 -47.41 4.41 3.72
N ILE A 27 -46.66 4.70 4.78
CA ILE A 27 -45.39 5.43 4.68
C ILE A 27 -44.29 4.53 5.24
N THR A 28 -43.63 3.85 4.33
CA THR A 28 -42.32 3.21 4.51
C THR A 28 -41.26 4.30 4.63
N GLN A 29 -40.64 4.44 5.79
CA GLN A 29 -39.30 5.01 5.93
C GLN A 29 -38.37 3.90 6.36
N LEU A 30 -37.49 3.43 5.47
CA LEU A 30 -36.11 3.02 5.79
C LEU A 30 -35.38 2.49 4.54
N ALA A 31 -34.23 3.12 4.28
CA ALA A 31 -32.98 2.56 3.78
C ALA A 31 -32.99 1.68 2.50
N LEU A 32 -32.42 2.21 1.41
CA LEU A 32 -31.83 1.40 0.34
C LEU A 32 -30.61 2.12 -0.26
N VAL A 33 -29.46 1.87 0.36
CA VAL A 33 -28.16 1.82 -0.33
C VAL A 33 -28.01 0.37 -0.82
N ASN A 34 -27.62 0.21 -2.09
CA ASN A 34 -27.32 -1.05 -2.79
C ASN A 34 -28.49 -1.97 -3.20
N MET A 35 -29.20 -1.58 -4.26
CA MET A 35 -29.74 -2.52 -5.25
C MET A 35 -29.60 -1.93 -6.67
N MET A 36 -28.38 -1.92 -7.21
CA MET A 36 -28.15 -1.86 -8.66
C MET A 36 -26.97 -2.75 -9.04
N SER A 37 -27.21 -4.07 -9.00
CA SER A 37 -26.57 -5.05 -9.88
C SER A 37 -27.30 -6.37 -9.67
N ASN A 38 -28.40 -6.55 -10.41
CA ASN A 38 -29.00 -7.83 -10.80
C ASN A 38 -30.48 -7.62 -11.18
N GLN A 39 -30.76 -7.04 -12.34
CA GLN A 39 -31.96 -7.36 -13.13
C GLN A 39 -31.73 -6.91 -14.58
N VAL A 40 -31.00 -7.71 -15.35
CA VAL A 40 -31.27 -7.82 -16.80
C VAL A 40 -31.15 -9.29 -17.16
N ARG A 41 -32.28 -10.01 -17.12
CA ARG A 41 -32.57 -11.16 -17.96
C ARG A 41 -34.06 -11.45 -17.90
N GLY A 42 -34.73 -11.30 -19.05
CA GLY A 42 -35.99 -11.99 -19.33
C GLY A 42 -37.12 -11.12 -19.84
N LEU A 43 -37.01 -10.55 -21.05
CA LEU A 43 -38.16 -10.44 -21.95
C LEU A 43 -37.69 -10.72 -23.39
N ASN A 44 -38.14 -11.86 -23.92
CA ASN A 44 -38.09 -12.25 -25.31
C ASN A 44 -38.98 -11.32 -26.14
N MET A 45 -38.45 -10.70 -27.21
CA MET A 45 -39.20 -10.50 -28.44
C MET A 45 -38.28 -10.64 -29.65
N ARG A 46 -38.80 -11.39 -30.63
CA ARG A 46 -38.21 -11.75 -31.93
C ARG A 46 -38.05 -10.51 -32.83
N GLY A 47 -37.03 -10.53 -33.69
CA GLY A 47 -36.98 -9.66 -34.87
C GLY A 47 -35.55 -9.47 -35.39
N ASP A 48 -35.28 -10.02 -36.56
CA ASP A 48 -34.06 -9.81 -37.34
C ASP A 48 -33.75 -8.33 -37.56
N LEU A 49 -32.48 -7.93 -37.41
CA LEU A 49 -31.81 -6.96 -38.30
C LEU A 49 -30.31 -6.88 -38.02
N CYS A 50 -29.57 -7.25 -39.05
CA CYS A 50 -28.15 -7.04 -39.25
C CYS A 50 -27.84 -5.53 -39.31
N PHE A 51 -26.75 -5.03 -38.69
CA PHE A 51 -25.72 -4.16 -39.31
C PHE A 51 -24.72 -3.53 -38.28
N LYS A 52 -23.43 -3.72 -38.61
CA LYS A 52 -22.21 -2.90 -38.41
C LYS A 52 -21.70 -2.53 -36.99
N LYS A 53 -20.52 -3.11 -36.71
CA LYS A 53 -19.42 -2.58 -35.89
C LYS A 53 -19.00 -1.19 -36.40
N GLU A 54 -18.92 -0.22 -35.50
CA GLU A 54 -17.87 0.82 -35.42
C GLU A 54 -18.07 1.65 -34.14
N ASN A 55 -16.95 1.93 -33.44
CA ASN A 55 -16.76 2.91 -32.37
C ASN A 55 -17.45 2.69 -30.99
N MET A 56 -16.74 2.06 -30.06
CA MET A 56 -16.73 2.47 -28.65
C MET A 56 -15.31 2.41 -28.08
N LEU A 57 -14.63 3.54 -28.20
CA LEU A 57 -13.42 3.89 -27.45
C LEU A 57 -13.84 4.86 -26.33
N THR A 58 -13.19 4.68 -25.17
CA THR A 58 -12.99 5.67 -24.08
C THR A 58 -14.23 6.20 -23.34
N PHE A 59 -14.56 5.53 -22.24
CA PHE A 59 -15.26 6.11 -21.09
C PHE A 59 -14.58 5.65 -19.79
N SER A 60 -13.51 6.35 -19.37
CA SER A 60 -13.17 6.55 -17.95
C SER A 60 -11.87 7.36 -17.84
N ALA A 61 -11.96 8.67 -17.60
CA ALA A 61 -10.94 9.47 -16.92
C ALA A 61 -11.33 10.97 -16.90
N GLU A 62 -12.49 11.34 -16.34
CA GLU A 62 -12.83 12.77 -16.22
C GLU A 62 -13.54 13.16 -14.92
N TYR A 63 -13.28 12.45 -13.81
CA TYR A 63 -13.69 12.93 -12.48
C TYR A 63 -12.64 12.68 -11.39
N GLN A 64 -11.38 13.05 -11.66
CA GLN A 64 -10.39 13.36 -10.62
C GLN A 64 -9.36 14.40 -11.16
N CYS A 65 -9.79 15.64 -11.42
CA CYS A 65 -8.85 16.76 -11.58
C CYS A 65 -9.53 18.15 -11.49
N LEU A 66 -10.24 18.42 -10.39
CA LEU A 66 -10.77 19.76 -10.10
C LEU A 66 -10.36 20.22 -8.70
N ALA A 67 -9.05 20.32 -8.44
CA ALA A 67 -8.54 20.97 -7.23
C ALA A 67 -7.17 21.69 -7.40
N VAL A 68 -6.52 21.71 -8.58
CA VAL A 68 -5.17 22.32 -8.73
C VAL A 68 -5.02 23.15 -10.02
N ARG A 69 -6.06 23.88 -10.45
CA ARG A 69 -5.92 24.83 -11.59
C ARG A 69 -6.59 26.19 -11.38
N LEU A 70 -6.49 26.75 -10.18
CA LEU A 70 -6.79 28.17 -9.95
C LEU A 70 -5.84 28.79 -8.91
N SER A 71 -4.55 28.80 -9.22
CA SER A 71 -3.62 29.78 -8.65
C SER A 71 -2.46 29.98 -9.62
N GLN A 72 -2.63 30.93 -10.54
CA GLN A 72 -1.61 31.75 -11.21
C GLN A 72 -2.20 32.33 -12.50
N ARG A 73 -2.71 33.55 -12.40
CA ARG A 73 -2.55 34.64 -13.39
C ARG A 73 -3.41 35.80 -12.90
N PHE A 74 -2.76 36.84 -12.39
CA PHE A 74 -2.91 38.21 -12.87
C PHE A 74 -1.90 39.08 -12.12
N ARG A 75 -0.78 39.36 -12.80
CA ARG A 75 0.10 40.49 -12.47
C ARG A 75 -0.54 41.76 -13.03
N LEU A 76 -0.53 42.80 -12.20
CA LEU A 76 -0.76 44.19 -12.56
C LEU A 76 0.23 44.64 -13.63
N ARG A 77 -0.27 45.25 -14.72
CA ARG A 77 0.38 46.36 -15.42
C ARG A 77 -0.68 47.35 -15.88
N THR A 78 -0.42 48.61 -15.57
CA THR A 78 -1.26 49.79 -15.75
C THR A 78 -1.03 50.44 -17.12
N LEU A 79 -2.11 51.05 -17.62
CA LEU A 79 -2.20 52.27 -18.43
C LEU A 79 -2.19 52.22 -19.98
N VAL A 80 -3.21 52.92 -20.50
CA VAL A 80 -3.41 53.64 -21.78
C VAL A 80 -4.25 52.94 -22.89
N THR A 81 -5.51 53.39 -22.98
CA THR A 81 -6.51 53.34 -24.08
C THR A 81 -6.14 54.23 -25.29
N PRO A 82 -6.94 54.35 -26.39
CA PRO A 82 -7.80 53.39 -27.14
C PRO A 82 -7.66 53.49 -28.69
N SER A 83 -8.19 52.52 -29.47
CA SER A 83 -8.84 52.71 -30.80
C SER A 83 -9.11 51.36 -31.50
N ILE A 84 -10.36 50.93 -31.68
CA ILE A 84 -11.24 51.04 -32.89
C ILE A 84 -10.84 50.10 -34.06
N GLY A 85 -11.80 49.27 -34.51
CA GLY A 85 -11.82 48.60 -35.83
C GLY A 85 -12.46 47.20 -35.78
N LEU A 86 -13.79 47.08 -35.85
CA LEU A 86 -14.59 46.77 -37.07
C LEU A 86 -14.64 45.28 -37.45
N GLY A 87 -15.85 44.71 -37.43
CA GLY A 87 -16.16 43.38 -37.99
C GLY A 87 -17.46 42.79 -37.43
N ALA A 88 -18.59 43.26 -37.95
CA ALA A 88 -19.95 42.91 -37.55
C ALA A 88 -20.51 41.65 -38.26
N ASN A 89 -21.73 41.26 -37.81
CA ASN A 89 -22.79 40.49 -38.50
C ASN A 89 -22.83 38.97 -38.20
N LEU A 90 -23.94 38.31 -37.81
CA LEU A 90 -25.38 38.59 -37.91
C LEU A 90 -26.18 37.79 -36.84
N LEU A 91 -27.30 38.41 -36.39
CA LEU A 91 -28.64 37.87 -36.10
C LEU A 91 -28.84 36.80 -35.00
N THR A 92 -29.89 36.75 -34.15
CA THR A 92 -30.99 37.62 -33.67
C THR A 92 -31.86 36.69 -32.81
N GLY A 93 -32.37 37.13 -31.66
CA GLY A 93 -33.37 36.36 -30.91
C GLY A 93 -33.49 36.75 -29.45
N ARG A 94 -34.00 37.96 -29.18
CA ARG A 94 -34.36 38.43 -27.83
C ARG A 94 -35.79 37.98 -27.49
N GLY A 95 -35.94 37.42 -26.30
CA GLY A 95 -37.21 37.27 -25.57
C GLY A 95 -36.89 37.32 -24.08
N ASP A 96 -37.46 38.32 -23.42
CA ASP A 96 -37.09 38.93 -22.14
C ASP A 96 -37.69 38.18 -20.93
N THR A 97 -36.94 38.01 -19.84
CA THR A 97 -37.53 37.95 -18.48
C THR A 97 -36.59 38.60 -17.47
N SER A 98 -37.06 39.74 -16.98
CA SER A 98 -36.65 40.46 -15.79
C SER A 98 -36.64 39.61 -14.50
N ALA A 99 -35.88 40.10 -13.52
CA ALA A 99 -35.86 39.75 -12.09
C ALA A 99 -34.81 38.74 -11.59
N VAL A 100 -33.55 39.19 -11.44
CA VAL A 100 -32.69 38.78 -10.31
C VAL A 100 -31.89 40.01 -9.82
N ARG A 101 -32.58 40.91 -9.14
CA ARG A 101 -32.01 41.71 -8.04
C ARG A 101 -32.73 41.25 -6.77
N ASP A 102 -31.97 41.24 -5.68
CA ASP A 102 -32.39 40.89 -4.31
C ASP A 102 -32.42 39.39 -4.00
N ILE A 103 -31.34 38.90 -3.37
CA ILE A 103 -31.29 38.05 -2.15
C ILE A 103 -29.80 37.91 -1.79
N VAL A 104 -29.24 38.92 -1.12
CA VAL A 104 -28.08 38.75 -0.22
C VAL A 104 -28.38 39.61 1.01
N ARG A 105 -29.27 39.13 1.88
CA ARG A 105 -29.40 39.58 3.26
C ARG A 105 -30.17 38.52 4.07
N HIS A 106 -29.46 37.98 5.05
CA HIS A 106 -29.92 37.23 6.25
C HIS A 106 -30.28 35.74 6.10
N GLY A 107 -29.48 34.89 6.75
CA GLY A 107 -29.78 33.48 7.04
C GLY A 107 -28.55 32.69 7.51
N PRO A 108 -28.53 32.05 8.71
CA PRO A 108 -27.30 31.60 9.37
C PRO A 108 -27.06 30.09 9.23
N VAL A 109 -26.22 29.65 8.27
CA VAL A 109 -25.62 28.31 8.30
C VAL A 109 -24.24 28.36 7.63
N ALA A 110 -23.22 28.78 8.39
CA ALA A 110 -21.82 28.64 8.00
C ALA A 110 -20.94 28.59 9.26
N ARG A 111 -21.05 27.49 10.01
CA ARG A 111 -20.00 27.05 10.93
C ARG A 111 -19.91 25.54 10.84
N SER A 112 -18.88 25.06 10.14
CA SER A 112 -18.07 23.87 10.48
C SER A 112 -17.20 23.47 9.28
N VAL A 113 -16.26 24.33 8.87
CA VAL A 113 -15.10 23.92 8.07
C VAL A 113 -13.89 24.78 8.46
N ALA A 114 -12.79 24.10 8.80
CA ALA A 114 -11.40 24.55 8.88
C ALA A 114 -11.04 25.67 9.89
N ARG A 115 -10.52 25.26 11.06
CA ARG A 115 -9.50 26.02 11.78
C ARG A 115 -8.12 25.43 11.43
N VAL A 116 -7.46 26.04 10.45
CA VAL A 116 -5.99 26.01 10.34
C VAL A 116 -5.53 27.36 10.88
N ILE A 117 -4.84 27.35 12.01
CA ILE A 117 -4.25 28.55 12.60
C ILE A 117 -2.91 28.80 11.89
N ILE A 118 -2.87 29.82 11.05
CA ILE A 118 -1.63 30.47 10.62
C ILE A 118 -1.48 31.70 11.51
N ILE A 119 -0.54 31.68 12.44
CA ILE A 119 -0.11 32.89 13.17
C ILE A 119 0.89 33.60 12.27
N ILE A 120 0.46 34.67 11.61
CA ILE A 120 1.36 35.70 11.08
C ILE A 120 1.50 36.75 12.18
N ILE A 121 2.67 36.82 12.79
CA ILE A 121 3.05 37.93 13.67
C ILE A 121 3.18 39.17 12.77
N LYS A 122 2.29 40.13 12.96
CA LYS A 122 2.37 41.46 12.38
C LYS A 122 2.48 42.44 13.53
N ASP A 123 3.71 42.69 13.97
CA ASP A 123 4.00 43.80 14.86
C ASP A 123 5.41 44.31 14.61
N SER A 124 5.50 45.44 13.92
CA SER A 124 6.63 46.35 14.01
C SER A 124 6.30 47.65 13.25
N ASN A 125 5.59 48.54 13.95
CA ASN A 125 5.75 49.98 13.77
C ASN A 125 7.06 50.39 14.44
N ILE A 126 8.18 50.41 13.72
CA ILE A 126 9.34 51.23 14.10
C ILE A 126 9.93 51.81 12.82
N ASN A 127 9.90 53.14 12.75
CA ASN A 127 10.49 53.96 11.71
C ASN A 127 11.66 54.68 12.37
N VAL A 128 12.92 54.35 12.05
CA VAL A 128 14.07 55.24 12.25
C VAL A 128 15.13 54.96 11.17
N ASP A 129 15.70 56.06 10.72
CA ASP A 129 16.47 56.35 9.54
C ASP A 129 18.00 56.10 9.68
N THR A 130 18.67 56.03 8.53
CA THR A 130 20.12 56.23 8.27
C THR A 130 21.21 55.25 8.77
N GLY A 131 22.07 54.81 7.82
CA GLY A 131 23.53 54.90 7.99
C GLY A 131 24.38 53.63 8.22
N ALA A 132 24.92 53.08 7.11
CA ALA A 132 26.29 52.56 6.93
C ALA A 132 26.84 51.32 7.71
N LEU A 133 27.50 50.47 6.89
CA LEU A 133 28.70 49.61 7.13
C LEU A 133 28.54 48.17 7.70
N LEU A 134 29.16 47.24 6.94
CA LEU A 134 29.43 45.79 7.07
C LEU A 134 30.21 45.39 8.37
N PRO A 135 30.61 44.11 8.56
CA PRO A 135 29.91 42.81 8.61
C PRO A 135 30.26 42.02 9.91
N TYR A 136 29.60 40.92 10.30
CA TYR A 136 30.25 39.77 11.00
C TYR A 136 29.31 38.57 11.26
N ASN A 137 29.90 37.38 11.17
CA ASN A 137 29.38 36.01 11.36
C ASN A 137 28.55 35.73 12.62
N HIS A 138 27.53 34.85 12.55
CA HIS A 138 27.58 33.51 13.16
C HIS A 138 26.30 32.67 12.95
N LYS A 139 26.55 31.35 12.81
CA LYS A 139 25.66 30.20 12.66
C LYS A 139 24.55 30.11 13.73
N VAL A 140 23.32 29.78 13.32
CA VAL A 140 22.30 29.19 14.20
C VAL A 140 22.20 27.70 13.92
N ARG A 141 22.69 26.89 14.87
CA ARG A 141 22.43 25.44 14.96
C ARG A 141 21.11 25.24 15.70
N LEU A 142 20.14 24.57 15.08
CA LEU A 142 18.97 24.03 15.77
C LEU A 142 19.32 22.60 16.23
N MET A 143 19.68 22.43 17.50
CA MET A 143 19.82 21.11 18.12
C MET A 143 18.46 20.70 18.71
N ALA A 144 17.87 19.64 18.15
CA ALA A 144 16.85 18.85 18.84
C ALA A 144 17.54 18.04 19.95
N ARG A 145 17.24 18.34 21.22
CA ARG A 145 17.69 17.52 22.35
C ARG A 145 16.68 16.41 22.64
N VAL A 146 17.17 15.19 22.47
CA VAL A 146 16.66 13.95 23.05
C VAL A 146 16.77 14.05 24.58
N HIS A 147 15.71 13.66 25.29
CA HIS A 147 15.66 13.59 26.74
C HIS A 147 16.75 12.66 27.30
N GLN A 148 17.58 13.17 28.20
CA GLN A 148 18.39 12.37 29.12
C GLN A 148 18.13 12.87 30.54
N SER A 149 17.64 11.96 31.37
CA SER A 149 17.30 12.13 32.77
C SER A 149 18.50 12.56 33.60
N TYR A 150 18.43 13.71 34.28
CA TYR A 150 19.30 14.00 35.42
C TYR A 150 18.59 14.87 36.47
N CYS A 151 18.80 14.44 37.72
CA CYS A 151 18.42 14.98 39.02
C CYS A 151 18.14 16.49 39.11
N LEU A 152 17.00 16.84 39.73
CA LEU A 152 16.77 18.13 40.36
C LEU A 152 17.01 17.98 41.87
N GLN A 153 18.18 18.42 42.32
CA GLN A 153 18.40 18.89 43.69
C GLN A 153 18.44 20.43 43.66
N CYS A 154 17.59 21.03 44.49
CA CYS A 154 17.72 22.33 45.16
C CYS A 154 17.98 23.59 44.32
N ILE A 155 17.07 24.58 44.42
CA ILE A 155 17.30 26.02 44.74
C ILE A 155 15.95 26.78 44.66
N PRO A 156 15.75 27.86 45.45
CA PRO A 156 14.55 28.04 46.26
C PRO A 156 13.52 29.07 45.74
N SER A 157 12.37 29.00 46.40
CA SER A 157 11.21 29.89 46.41
C SER A 157 11.47 31.40 46.28
N LEU A 158 10.68 32.05 45.43
CA LEU A 158 10.35 33.48 45.48
C LEU A 158 8.81 33.64 45.49
N PRO A 159 8.23 34.44 46.41
CA PRO A 159 6.79 34.54 46.60
C PRO A 159 6.18 35.77 45.90
N GLY A 160 4.90 35.64 45.51
CA GLY A 160 3.99 36.77 45.35
C GLY A 160 3.63 37.14 43.92
N LEU A 161 2.44 36.73 43.47
CA LEU A 161 1.39 37.58 42.88
C LEU A 161 0.11 36.74 42.68
N PRO A 162 -1.09 37.30 42.92
CA PRO A 162 -2.34 36.56 43.02
C PRO A 162 -2.98 36.27 41.67
N SER A 163 -3.85 35.26 41.73
CA SER A 163 -4.70 34.63 40.71
C SER A 163 -5.40 35.56 39.71
N GLU A 164 -5.30 35.21 38.43
CA GLU A 164 -6.40 35.41 37.48
C GLU A 164 -6.82 34.06 36.90
N ASP A 165 -8.07 33.70 37.21
CA ASP A 165 -8.82 32.64 36.55
C ASP A 165 -8.88 32.92 35.05
N SER A 166 -8.24 32.06 34.26
CA SER A 166 -8.51 31.96 32.84
C SER A 166 -8.76 30.51 32.48
N ALA A 167 -9.91 30.26 31.86
CA ALA A 167 -10.41 28.97 31.46
C ALA A 167 -9.35 28.18 30.69
N VAL A 168 -8.84 27.12 31.32
CA VAL A 168 -8.01 26.11 30.67
C VAL A 168 -8.91 25.38 29.67
N THR A 169 -8.83 25.81 28.41
CA THR A 169 -9.24 24.94 27.31
C THR A 169 -8.31 23.74 27.38
N PRO A 170 -8.79 22.49 27.46
CA PRO A 170 -7.89 21.36 27.49
C PRO A 170 -7.18 21.33 26.13
N CYS A 171 -5.93 21.79 26.12
CA CYS A 171 -5.00 21.41 25.08
C CYS A 171 -4.95 19.89 25.15
N ILE A 172 -5.65 19.24 24.22
CA ILE A 172 -5.47 17.82 23.97
C ILE A 172 -3.99 17.67 23.68
N ASP A 173 -3.26 17.12 24.65
CA ASP A 173 -1.84 16.95 24.56
C ASP A 173 -1.56 16.10 23.32
N ALA A 174 -0.77 16.63 22.38
CA ALA A 174 -0.37 15.89 21.19
C ALA A 174 0.37 14.60 21.60
N SER A 175 0.99 14.57 22.78
CA SER A 175 1.55 13.37 23.38
C SER A 175 0.48 12.34 23.73
N PHE A 176 -0.69 12.77 24.22
CA PHE A 176 -1.83 11.90 24.53
C PHE A 176 -2.46 11.32 23.25
N VAL A 177 -2.56 12.10 22.17
CA VAL A 177 -3.06 11.60 20.88
C VAL A 177 -2.09 10.60 20.25
N LEU A 178 -0.79 10.88 20.26
CA LEU A 178 0.22 9.98 19.71
C LEU A 178 0.40 8.70 20.55
N THR A 179 0.31 8.79 21.89
CA THR A 179 0.38 7.61 22.76
C THR A 179 -0.91 6.78 22.72
N THR A 180 -2.08 7.38 22.49
CA THR A 180 -3.35 6.63 22.38
C THR A 180 -3.53 6.04 20.97
N ALA A 181 -3.09 6.74 19.92
CA ALA A 181 -3.13 6.23 18.54
C ALA A 181 -2.15 5.07 18.29
N SER A 182 -1.03 4.98 19.03
CA SER A 182 -0.15 3.80 18.94
C SER A 182 -0.74 2.59 19.68
N ARG A 183 -1.51 2.80 20.76
CA ARG A 183 -1.99 1.72 21.65
C ARG A 183 -3.00 0.77 21.01
N PHE A 184 -3.85 1.24 20.10
CA PHE A 184 -4.86 0.36 19.50
C PHE A 184 -4.25 -0.66 18.53
N LEU A 185 -3.16 -0.30 17.83
CA LEU A 185 -2.44 -1.22 16.94
C LEU A 185 -1.76 -2.36 17.69
N ASP A 186 -1.52 -2.19 18.99
CA ASP A 186 -0.92 -3.19 19.89
C ASP A 186 -1.97 -4.03 20.61
N ASN A 187 -3.26 -3.69 20.52
CA ASN A 187 -4.34 -4.42 21.18
C ASN A 187 -4.96 -5.45 20.21
N ILE A 188 -4.49 -6.70 20.26
CA ILE A 188 -4.98 -7.81 19.42
C ILE A 188 -6.50 -7.98 19.46
N ILE A 189 -7.14 -7.62 20.56
CA ILE A 189 -8.60 -7.68 20.71
C ILE A 189 -9.27 -6.71 19.74
N LEU A 190 -8.63 -5.59 19.39
CA LEU A 190 -9.17 -4.60 18.47
C LEU A 190 -8.80 -4.86 17.00
N LEU A 191 -7.92 -5.83 16.71
CA LEU A 191 -7.43 -6.15 15.37
C LEU A 191 -8.34 -7.17 14.64
N CYS A 192 -9.65 -6.97 14.70
CA CYS A 192 -10.65 -7.84 14.08
C CYS A 192 -11.76 -7.04 13.39
N ASP A 193 -12.41 -7.64 12.40
CA ASP A 193 -13.65 -7.08 11.88
C ASP A 193 -14.72 -7.06 12.98
N SER A 194 -15.46 -5.97 13.12
CA SER A 194 -16.42 -5.83 14.22
C SER A 194 -17.50 -6.92 14.23
N TYR A 195 -17.88 -7.49 13.08
CA TYR A 195 -18.85 -8.61 13.04
C TYR A 195 -18.36 -9.89 13.75
N LYS A 196 -17.05 -10.06 13.94
CA LYS A 196 -16.47 -11.14 14.76
C LYS A 196 -16.86 -10.98 16.24
N VAL A 197 -17.01 -9.72 16.68
CA VAL A 197 -17.38 -9.33 18.05
C VAL A 197 -18.89 -9.18 18.21
N GLY A 198 -19.63 -8.90 17.13
CA GLY A 198 -21.07 -8.70 17.20
C GLY A 198 -21.73 -8.44 15.85
N ASN A 199 -22.87 -9.08 15.57
CA ASN A 199 -23.59 -8.87 14.32
C ASN A 199 -24.68 -7.80 14.47
N VAL A 200 -24.51 -6.65 13.79
CA VAL A 200 -25.46 -5.51 13.83
C VAL A 200 -26.78 -5.82 13.10
N ILE A 201 -26.78 -6.79 12.18
CA ILE A 201 -27.91 -7.05 11.27
C ILE A 201 -29.12 -7.70 11.98
N VAL A 202 -28.93 -8.28 13.17
CA VAL A 202 -30.02 -8.92 13.93
C VAL A 202 -30.61 -7.93 14.95
N LEU A 203 -31.40 -6.97 14.46
CA LEU A 203 -32.08 -5.97 15.29
C LEU A 203 -33.24 -6.54 16.14
N TYR A 204 -33.68 -7.79 15.89
CA TYR A 204 -34.89 -8.35 16.50
C TYR A 204 -34.70 -9.58 17.41
N ALA A 205 -33.47 -10.02 17.69
CA ALA A 205 -33.22 -11.09 18.66
C ALA A 205 -32.53 -10.53 19.92
N PRO A 206 -33.09 -10.72 21.13
CA PRO A 206 -32.49 -10.25 22.39
C PRO A 206 -31.24 -11.05 22.84
N HIS A 207 -30.75 -11.98 22.03
CA HIS A 207 -29.58 -12.79 22.35
C HIS A 207 -28.28 -12.06 21.94
N LYS A 208 -27.22 -12.23 22.73
CA LYS A 208 -25.88 -11.66 22.47
C LYS A 208 -25.28 -12.33 21.23
N VAL A 209 -25.57 -11.82 20.02
CA VAL A 209 -25.11 -12.43 18.77
C VAL A 209 -23.70 -11.96 18.42
N SER A 210 -22.70 -12.69 18.93
CA SER A 210 -21.28 -12.57 18.56
C SER A 210 -20.72 -13.96 18.22
N HIS A 211 -19.62 -14.07 17.48
CA HIS A 211 -19.20 -15.37 16.93
C HIS A 211 -19.00 -16.45 17.99
N TYR A 212 -18.46 -16.10 19.18
CA TYR A 212 -18.26 -17.08 20.25
C TYR A 212 -19.58 -17.75 20.68
N ALA A 213 -20.69 -17.02 20.64
CA ALA A 213 -22.02 -17.50 21.01
C ALA A 213 -22.79 -18.14 19.85
N GLN A 214 -22.27 -18.07 18.61
CA GLN A 214 -22.90 -18.62 17.40
C GLN A 214 -22.44 -20.05 17.09
N TYR A 215 -21.28 -20.46 17.59
CA TYR A 215 -20.84 -21.84 17.45
C TYR A 215 -21.79 -22.80 18.18
N PRO A 216 -21.94 -24.05 17.71
CA PRO A 216 -22.75 -25.05 18.40
C PRO A 216 -22.34 -25.18 19.88
N PRO A 217 -23.30 -25.28 20.82
CA PRO A 217 -22.98 -25.62 22.20
C PRO A 217 -22.14 -26.90 22.28
N GLY A 218 -21.09 -26.88 23.12
CA GLY A 218 -20.14 -27.98 23.23
C GLY A 218 -19.03 -27.98 22.18
N THR A 219 -18.87 -26.92 21.39
CA THR A 219 -17.70 -26.77 20.51
C THR A 219 -16.42 -26.68 21.35
N GLU A 220 -15.45 -27.54 21.04
CA GLU A 220 -14.16 -27.65 21.73
C GLU A 220 -13.02 -27.22 20.83
N THR A 221 -13.05 -27.63 19.56
CA THR A 221 -11.98 -27.33 18.59
C THR A 221 -12.56 -26.69 17.35
N ILE A 222 -11.90 -25.64 16.87
CA ILE A 222 -12.08 -25.07 15.55
C ILE A 222 -10.73 -25.08 14.85
N TYR A 223 -10.69 -25.69 13.68
CA TYR A 223 -9.54 -25.75 12.80
C TYR A 223 -9.87 -25.04 11.48
N SER A 224 -9.03 -24.08 11.15
CA SER A 224 -9.15 -23.27 9.93
C SER A 224 -7.87 -23.29 9.12
N TYR A 225 -7.98 -22.93 7.85
CA TYR A 225 -6.86 -22.88 6.92
C TYR A 225 -6.90 -21.62 6.07
N PHE A 226 -5.75 -21.25 5.51
CA PHE A 226 -5.59 -20.18 4.54
C PHE A 226 -5.04 -20.75 3.22
N GLU A 227 -5.59 -20.26 2.11
CA GLU A 227 -5.14 -20.61 0.76
C GLU A 227 -5.23 -19.38 -0.17
N SER A 228 -4.53 -19.44 -1.30
CA SER A 228 -4.93 -18.71 -2.50
C SER A 228 -5.89 -19.57 -3.30
N ARG A 229 -7.10 -19.10 -3.64
CA ARG A 229 -8.08 -19.92 -4.41
C ARG A 229 -7.86 -19.89 -5.93
N GLY A 230 -6.72 -19.35 -6.36
CA GLY A 230 -6.45 -18.92 -7.74
C GLY A 230 -6.21 -17.41 -7.76
N GLY A 231 -6.18 -16.81 -8.94
CA GLY A 231 -5.96 -15.37 -9.05
C GLY A 231 -5.30 -15.01 -10.37
N LYS A 232 -4.54 -13.92 -10.35
CA LYS A 232 -3.73 -13.45 -11.47
C LYS A 232 -2.56 -14.39 -11.76
N PHE A 233 -2.03 -15.07 -10.75
CA PHE A 233 -0.86 -15.93 -10.89
C PHE A 233 -1.20 -17.40 -10.55
N PRO A 234 -0.58 -18.38 -11.23
CA PRO A 234 -0.82 -19.80 -10.96
C PRO A 234 -0.17 -20.31 -9.66
N HIS A 235 0.78 -19.56 -9.11
CA HIS A 235 1.51 -19.88 -7.88
C HIS A 235 1.53 -18.68 -6.94
N THR A 236 1.85 -18.93 -5.67
CA THR A 236 2.11 -17.93 -4.63
C THR A 236 3.54 -18.05 -4.12
N VAL A 237 4.20 -16.93 -3.87
CA VAL A 237 5.39 -16.88 -3.01
C VAL A 237 4.89 -16.62 -1.59
N PHE A 238 4.98 -17.63 -0.71
CA PHE A 238 4.48 -17.49 0.66
C PHE A 238 5.43 -16.64 1.50
N PHE A 239 5.04 -15.44 1.91
CA PHE A 239 5.90 -14.54 2.69
C PHE A 239 5.06 -13.62 3.59
N GLY A 240 5.59 -13.28 4.77
CA GLY A 240 5.01 -12.27 5.66
C GLY A 240 4.22 -12.78 6.87
N LEU A 241 4.02 -14.09 7.03
CA LEU A 241 3.32 -14.65 8.19
C LEU A 241 4.11 -14.38 9.48
N GLN A 242 5.42 -14.63 9.49
CA GLN A 242 6.35 -14.38 10.59
C GLN A 242 6.28 -12.94 11.09
N TYR A 243 6.18 -11.96 10.17
CA TYR A 243 5.94 -10.57 10.55
C TYR A 243 4.65 -10.42 11.36
N VAL A 244 3.53 -10.95 10.83
CA VAL A 244 2.22 -10.88 11.50
C VAL A 244 2.25 -11.59 12.86
N LEU A 245 2.90 -12.77 12.94
CA LEU A 245 3.04 -13.53 14.18
C LEU A 245 3.82 -12.75 15.24
N LYS A 246 5.03 -12.30 14.90
CA LYS A 246 5.91 -11.53 15.81
C LYS A 246 5.26 -10.23 16.26
N ARG A 247 4.55 -9.54 15.37
CA ARG A 247 3.90 -8.27 15.67
C ARG A 247 2.69 -8.43 16.59
N ALA A 248 1.83 -9.42 16.34
CA ALA A 248 0.47 -9.42 16.87
C ALA A 248 0.12 -10.61 17.78
N LEU A 249 0.84 -11.74 17.69
CA LEU A 249 0.45 -12.99 18.37
C LEU A 249 1.49 -13.49 19.37
N VAL A 250 2.78 -13.18 19.16
CA VAL A 250 3.88 -13.67 20.02
C VAL A 250 3.93 -12.91 21.35
N GLY A 251 4.11 -13.65 22.44
CA GLY A 251 4.21 -13.13 23.79
C GLY A 251 2.87 -12.97 24.51
N SER A 252 2.90 -12.25 25.62
CA SER A 252 1.70 -11.89 26.40
C SER A 252 0.99 -10.71 25.74
N VAL A 253 0.14 -10.99 24.76
CA VAL A 253 -0.54 -9.97 23.95
C VAL A 253 -1.88 -9.51 24.53
N VAL A 254 -2.44 -10.25 25.49
CA VAL A 254 -3.68 -9.93 26.20
C VAL A 254 -3.39 -9.48 27.64
N SER A 255 -4.06 -8.43 28.10
CA SER A 255 -4.00 -7.97 29.49
C SER A 255 -5.37 -7.46 29.95
N HIS A 256 -5.63 -7.41 31.26
CA HIS A 256 -6.89 -6.85 31.77
C HIS A 256 -7.14 -5.42 31.29
N GLN A 257 -6.11 -4.59 31.20
CA GLN A 257 -6.23 -3.22 30.68
C GLN A 257 -6.73 -3.21 29.24
N LYS A 258 -6.16 -4.05 28.36
CA LYS A 258 -6.59 -4.17 26.96
C LYS A 258 -8.03 -4.70 26.84
N ILE A 259 -8.43 -5.58 27.76
CA ILE A 259 -9.79 -6.14 27.85
C ILE A 259 -10.78 -5.06 28.27
N ASP A 260 -10.47 -4.27 29.30
CA ASP A 260 -11.34 -3.21 29.81
C ASP A 260 -11.54 -2.11 28.75
N GLU A 261 -10.47 -1.75 28.04
CA GLU A 261 -10.52 -0.84 26.90
C GLU A 261 -11.42 -1.38 25.78
N ALA A 262 -11.19 -2.62 25.35
CA ALA A 262 -11.96 -3.23 24.28
C ALA A 262 -13.44 -3.39 24.64
N LYS A 263 -13.73 -3.80 25.89
CA LYS A 263 -15.10 -3.90 26.40
C LYS A 263 -15.83 -2.57 26.26
N LYS A 264 -15.24 -1.48 26.76
CA LYS A 264 -15.83 -0.14 26.67
C LYS A 264 -16.07 0.26 25.22
N LEU A 265 -15.06 0.11 24.36
CA LEU A 265 -15.16 0.47 22.96
C LEU A 265 -16.26 -0.32 22.23
N PHE A 266 -16.36 -1.63 22.46
CA PHE A 266 -17.38 -2.45 21.83
C PHE A 266 -18.77 -2.16 22.37
N ALA A 267 -18.92 -1.89 23.66
CA ALA A 267 -20.19 -1.46 24.23
C ALA A 267 -20.70 -0.18 23.55
N ASP A 268 -19.82 0.81 23.37
CA ASP A 268 -20.13 2.05 22.64
C ASP A 268 -20.43 1.78 21.15
N HIS A 269 -19.63 0.94 20.48
CA HIS A 269 -19.79 0.64 19.06
C HIS A 269 -21.09 -0.10 18.73
N PHE A 270 -21.52 -1.03 19.58
CA PHE A 270 -22.73 -1.84 19.36
C PHE A 270 -23.97 -1.31 20.09
N GLY A 271 -23.80 -0.37 21.03
CA GLY A 271 -24.87 0.09 21.93
C GLY A 271 -25.37 -1.01 22.88
N ARG A 272 -24.59 -2.08 23.11
CA ARG A 272 -24.94 -3.23 23.97
C ARG A 272 -23.71 -4.08 24.33
N GLU A 273 -23.81 -4.80 25.46
CA GLU A 273 -22.75 -5.67 26.00
C GLU A 273 -22.76 -7.08 25.36
N ILE A 274 -22.02 -7.25 24.25
CA ILE A 274 -21.91 -8.52 23.49
C ILE A 274 -20.48 -9.07 23.40
N PHE A 275 -19.52 -8.36 23.97
CA PHE A 275 -18.11 -8.73 24.00
C PHE A 275 -17.86 -9.96 24.89
N ASN A 276 -16.99 -10.88 24.44
CA ASN A 276 -16.61 -12.09 25.19
C ASN A 276 -15.60 -11.79 26.31
N GLU A 277 -15.97 -10.91 27.25
CA GLU A 277 -15.09 -10.52 28.35
C GLU A 277 -14.57 -11.72 29.13
N ALA A 278 -15.44 -12.68 29.46
CA ALA A 278 -15.07 -13.87 30.23
C ALA A 278 -14.03 -14.73 29.49
N GLY A 279 -14.19 -14.95 28.18
CA GLY A 279 -13.22 -15.69 27.37
C GLY A 279 -11.85 -14.98 27.29
N TRP A 280 -11.84 -13.65 27.15
CA TRP A 280 -10.59 -12.89 27.14
C TRP A 280 -9.90 -12.83 28.51
N ARG A 281 -10.67 -12.66 29.60
CA ARG A 281 -10.12 -12.72 30.96
C ARG A 281 -9.54 -14.10 31.25
N TYR A 282 -10.21 -15.18 30.80
CA TYR A 282 -9.66 -16.53 30.91
C TYR A 282 -8.28 -16.65 30.24
N ILE A 283 -8.08 -16.08 29.04
CA ILE A 283 -6.76 -16.05 28.38
C ILE A 283 -5.75 -15.23 29.21
N ALA A 284 -6.14 -14.07 29.72
CA ALA A 284 -5.28 -13.23 30.56
C ALA A 284 -4.83 -13.96 31.84
N ASP A 285 -5.74 -14.64 32.52
CA ASP A 285 -5.52 -15.25 33.83
C ASP A 285 -4.88 -16.64 33.72
N HIS A 286 -5.45 -17.51 32.89
CA HIS A 286 -5.05 -18.92 32.79
C HIS A 286 -3.82 -19.10 31.90
N HIS A 287 -3.82 -18.44 30.73
CA HIS A 287 -2.74 -18.49 29.76
C HIS A 287 -1.74 -17.34 29.92
N LYS A 288 -1.87 -16.53 30.99
CA LYS A 288 -0.99 -15.37 31.27
C LYS A 288 -0.91 -14.38 30.11
N GLY A 289 -2.00 -14.24 29.35
CA GLY A 289 -2.07 -13.35 28.20
C GLY A 289 -1.51 -13.91 26.89
N TYR A 290 -0.99 -15.14 26.88
CA TYR A 290 -0.52 -15.84 25.68
C TYR A 290 -1.71 -16.49 24.96
N LEU A 291 -1.74 -16.43 23.64
CA LEU A 291 -2.86 -16.98 22.85
C LEU A 291 -2.75 -18.51 22.72
N PRO A 292 -3.72 -19.31 23.19
CA PRO A 292 -3.71 -20.76 23.08
C PRO A 292 -4.14 -21.20 21.67
N LEU A 293 -3.25 -20.97 20.70
CA LEU A 293 -3.40 -21.36 19.31
C LEU A 293 -2.16 -22.15 18.86
N ARG A 294 -2.34 -23.04 17.89
CA ARG A 294 -1.28 -23.66 17.10
C ARG A 294 -1.45 -23.24 15.64
N ILE A 295 -0.35 -22.84 15.01
CA ILE A 295 -0.29 -22.51 13.59
C ILE A 295 0.77 -23.37 12.93
N LYS A 296 0.37 -24.11 11.89
CA LYS A 296 1.31 -24.76 10.97
C LYS A 296 1.32 -24.04 9.65
N ALA A 297 2.49 -23.86 9.04
CA ALA A 297 2.62 -23.16 7.76
C ALA A 297 3.65 -23.82 6.85
N VAL A 298 3.51 -23.62 5.54
CA VAL A 298 4.61 -23.84 4.61
C VAL A 298 5.77 -22.90 4.97
N PRO A 299 7.03 -23.33 4.82
CA PRO A 299 8.17 -22.43 5.05
C PRO A 299 8.09 -21.13 4.21
N GLU A 300 8.39 -19.96 4.78
CA GLU A 300 8.30 -18.67 4.05
C GLU A 300 9.32 -18.55 2.92
N GLY A 301 8.92 -18.27 1.70
CA GLY A 301 9.76 -18.30 0.50
C GLY A 301 9.40 -19.47 -0.42
N SER A 302 8.67 -20.47 0.09
CA SER A 302 8.14 -21.55 -0.75
C SER A 302 7.21 -21.01 -1.83
N VAL A 303 7.37 -21.55 -3.04
CA VAL A 303 6.54 -21.25 -4.21
C VAL A 303 5.50 -22.35 -4.35
N ILE A 304 4.26 -22.06 -3.96
CA ILE A 304 3.18 -23.06 -3.86
C ILE A 304 2.10 -22.75 -4.89
N PRO A 305 1.62 -23.73 -5.67
CA PRO A 305 0.51 -23.55 -6.60
C PRO A 305 -0.73 -23.06 -5.88
N THR A 306 -1.56 -22.29 -6.57
CA THR A 306 -2.86 -21.90 -6.03
C THR A 306 -3.75 -23.12 -5.76
N ARG A 307 -4.75 -22.94 -4.90
CA ARG A 307 -5.68 -23.95 -4.36
C ARG A 307 -5.05 -24.96 -3.42
N ASN A 308 -3.90 -24.59 -2.86
CA ASN A 308 -3.24 -25.32 -1.80
C ASN A 308 -3.26 -24.56 -0.47
N VAL A 309 -3.32 -25.32 0.62
CA VAL A 309 -3.20 -24.79 1.98
C VAL A 309 -1.79 -24.20 2.16
N LEU A 310 -1.71 -22.98 2.69
CA LEU A 310 -0.45 -22.31 3.00
C LEU A 310 -0.18 -22.28 4.50
N PHE A 311 -1.22 -22.13 5.31
CA PHE A 311 -1.14 -22.33 6.75
C PHE A 311 -2.50 -22.73 7.34
N THR A 312 -2.44 -23.28 8.54
CA THR A 312 -3.58 -23.78 9.32
C THR A 312 -3.52 -23.20 10.73
N VAL A 313 -4.67 -23.03 11.36
CA VAL A 313 -4.82 -22.44 12.71
C VAL A 313 -5.82 -23.29 13.48
N GLU A 314 -5.47 -23.71 14.68
CA GLU A 314 -6.35 -24.41 15.61
C GLU A 314 -6.15 -23.91 17.04
N ASN A 315 -7.21 -23.92 17.85
CA ASN A 315 -7.08 -23.64 19.28
C ASN A 315 -6.51 -24.85 20.01
N THR A 316 -5.71 -24.59 21.04
CA THR A 316 -5.06 -25.63 21.87
C THR A 316 -5.73 -25.80 23.23
N ASP A 317 -6.65 -24.90 23.60
CA ASP A 317 -7.52 -25.00 24.78
C ASP A 317 -8.98 -25.05 24.32
N PRO A 318 -9.78 -26.05 24.75
CA PRO A 318 -11.20 -26.16 24.42
C PRO A 318 -12.06 -24.94 24.76
N LYS A 319 -11.70 -24.16 25.79
CA LYS A 319 -12.42 -22.92 26.17
C LYS A 319 -12.16 -21.75 25.23
N CYS A 320 -11.22 -21.92 24.30
CA CYS A 320 -10.78 -20.90 23.35
C CYS A 320 -11.14 -21.25 21.90
N TYR A 321 -12.12 -22.13 21.66
CA TYR A 321 -12.60 -22.50 20.31
C TYR A 321 -12.91 -21.30 19.39
N TRP A 322 -13.45 -20.22 19.97
CA TRP A 322 -13.83 -19.00 19.25
C TRP A 322 -12.64 -18.18 18.75
N LEU A 323 -11.44 -18.41 19.31
CA LEU A 323 -10.23 -17.63 19.05
C LEU A 323 -9.67 -17.89 17.64
N THR A 324 -9.78 -19.13 17.13
CA THR A 324 -9.24 -19.53 15.82
C THR A 324 -9.68 -18.60 14.69
N ASN A 325 -10.98 -18.28 14.61
CA ASN A 325 -11.52 -17.37 13.60
C ASN A 325 -11.57 -15.91 14.06
N TYR A 326 -11.26 -15.61 15.33
CA TYR A 326 -11.08 -14.24 15.80
C TYR A 326 -9.85 -13.62 15.17
N VAL A 327 -8.74 -14.35 15.14
CA VAL A 327 -7.46 -13.91 14.55
C VAL A 327 -7.44 -13.94 13.01
N GLU A 328 -8.56 -14.34 12.37
CA GLU A 328 -8.67 -14.38 10.91
C GLU A 328 -8.32 -13.04 10.27
N THR A 329 -8.89 -11.93 10.76
CA THR A 329 -8.72 -10.61 10.12
C THR A 329 -7.26 -10.20 10.06
N ILE A 330 -6.50 -10.36 11.15
CA ILE A 330 -5.08 -10.01 11.19
C ILE A 330 -4.23 -10.99 10.39
N LEU A 331 -4.51 -12.30 10.46
CA LEU A 331 -3.76 -13.31 9.70
C LEU A 331 -3.99 -13.19 8.20
N VAL A 332 -5.21 -12.84 7.76
CA VAL A 332 -5.52 -12.69 6.33
C VAL A 332 -4.72 -11.55 5.69
N GLN A 333 -4.25 -10.55 6.46
CA GLN A 333 -3.40 -9.47 5.93
C GLN A 333 -2.11 -9.96 5.26
N VAL A 334 -1.68 -11.20 5.53
CA VAL A 334 -0.59 -11.89 4.80
C VAL A 334 -0.84 -11.98 3.29
N TRP A 335 -2.08 -11.77 2.82
CA TRP A 335 -2.37 -11.64 1.38
C TRP A 335 -1.49 -10.58 0.71
N TYR A 336 -1.18 -9.48 1.41
CA TYR A 336 -0.45 -8.34 0.85
C TYR A 336 1.00 -8.69 0.52
N PRO A 337 1.84 -9.14 1.47
CA PRO A 337 3.20 -9.57 1.17
C PRO A 337 3.25 -10.75 0.18
N ILE A 338 2.29 -11.68 0.22
CA ILE A 338 2.17 -12.76 -0.79
C ILE A 338 1.97 -12.17 -2.20
N ALA A 339 1.03 -11.23 -2.35
CA ALA A 339 0.73 -10.63 -3.65
C ALA A 339 1.92 -9.83 -4.20
N VAL A 340 2.59 -9.05 -3.36
CA VAL A 340 3.78 -8.26 -3.75
C VAL A 340 4.94 -9.18 -4.11
N ALA A 341 5.29 -10.15 -3.26
CA ALA A 341 6.38 -11.09 -3.51
C ALA A 341 6.13 -11.91 -4.79
N THR A 342 4.89 -12.34 -5.02
CA THR A 342 4.53 -13.09 -6.24
C THR A 342 4.62 -12.19 -7.48
N ASN A 343 4.02 -10.99 -7.45
CA ASN A 343 4.07 -10.06 -8.57
C ASN A 343 5.52 -9.68 -8.93
N SER A 344 6.33 -9.39 -7.92
CA SER A 344 7.76 -9.14 -8.07
C SER A 344 8.50 -10.35 -8.65
N ARG A 345 8.21 -11.58 -8.20
CA ARG A 345 8.83 -12.79 -8.75
C ARG A 345 8.46 -13.00 -10.21
N THR A 346 7.21 -12.75 -10.60
CA THR A 346 6.80 -12.85 -12.01
C THR A 346 7.50 -11.83 -12.89
N MET A 347 7.72 -10.60 -12.40
CA MET A 347 8.56 -9.63 -13.11
C MET A 347 10.02 -10.11 -13.22
N LYS A 348 10.57 -10.74 -12.17
CA LYS A 348 11.91 -11.36 -12.20
C LYS A 348 12.02 -12.45 -13.26
N GLN A 349 10.99 -13.30 -13.41
CA GLN A 349 10.96 -14.33 -14.45
C GLN A 349 11.02 -13.73 -15.86
N LEU A 350 10.24 -12.67 -16.12
CA LEU A 350 10.29 -11.96 -17.41
C LEU A 350 11.68 -11.34 -17.65
N LEU A 351 12.23 -10.64 -16.66
CA LEU A 351 13.56 -10.04 -16.77
C LEU A 351 14.65 -11.08 -17.00
N ALA A 352 14.59 -12.22 -16.29
CA ALA A 352 15.53 -13.33 -16.47
C ALA A 352 15.43 -13.92 -17.88
N LYS A 353 14.22 -14.17 -18.40
CA LYS A 353 13.99 -14.62 -19.78
C LYS A 353 14.67 -13.69 -20.79
N TYR A 354 14.41 -12.39 -20.71
CA TYR A 354 14.97 -11.43 -21.68
C TYR A 354 16.47 -11.21 -21.51
N LEU A 355 17.03 -11.29 -20.30
CA LEU A 355 18.49 -11.32 -20.11
C LEU A 355 19.06 -12.59 -20.77
N LEU A 356 18.48 -13.77 -20.52
CA LEU A 356 18.93 -15.01 -21.16
C LEU A 356 18.84 -14.98 -22.69
N GLU A 357 17.95 -14.19 -23.27
CA GLU A 357 17.86 -14.03 -24.73
C GLU A 357 18.85 -12.99 -25.29
N THR A 358 19.24 -12.00 -24.48
CA THR A 358 19.93 -10.79 -24.99
C THR A 358 21.28 -10.48 -24.35
N SER A 359 21.68 -11.17 -23.27
CA SER A 359 22.93 -10.98 -22.53
C SER A 359 23.67 -12.29 -22.24
N ASP A 360 24.97 -12.22 -21.98
CA ASP A 360 25.80 -13.42 -21.79
C ASP A 360 25.60 -14.08 -20.40
N ASN A 361 25.22 -13.30 -19.39
CA ASN A 361 24.99 -13.77 -18.02
C ASN A 361 23.70 -13.17 -17.39
N LEU A 362 23.46 -13.51 -16.13
CA LEU A 362 22.32 -13.03 -15.32
C LEU A 362 22.75 -12.12 -14.17
N ASP A 363 24.02 -11.71 -14.12
CA ASP A 363 24.64 -11.13 -12.91
C ASP A 363 23.90 -9.87 -12.44
N SER A 364 23.42 -9.07 -13.41
CA SER A 364 22.67 -7.85 -13.13
C SER A 364 21.21 -8.05 -12.72
N LEU A 365 20.65 -9.27 -12.81
CA LEU A 365 19.21 -9.55 -12.62
C LEU A 365 18.69 -9.02 -11.28
N PHE A 366 19.46 -9.16 -10.21
CA PHE A 366 19.06 -8.73 -8.85
C PHE A 366 18.81 -7.22 -8.71
N PHE A 367 19.30 -6.43 -9.66
CA PHE A 367 19.16 -4.97 -9.69
C PHE A 367 18.35 -4.48 -10.91
N LYS A 368 17.73 -5.38 -11.68
CA LYS A 368 16.94 -4.99 -12.87
C LYS A 368 15.58 -4.39 -12.55
N LEU A 369 15.05 -4.61 -11.35
CA LEU A 369 13.83 -3.99 -10.89
C LEU A 369 14.07 -3.35 -9.52
N HIS A 370 13.99 -2.02 -9.46
CA HIS A 370 14.20 -1.21 -8.28
C HIS A 370 12.85 -0.73 -7.74
N ASP A 371 12.67 -0.85 -6.43
CA ASP A 371 11.45 -0.41 -5.77
C ASP A 371 11.45 1.12 -5.53
N PHE A 372 10.54 1.81 -6.23
CA PHE A 372 10.25 3.25 -6.09
C PHE A 372 8.90 3.51 -5.36
N GLY A 373 8.39 2.51 -4.65
CA GLY A 373 7.00 2.43 -4.21
C GLY A 373 6.66 3.18 -2.93
N PHE A 374 7.63 3.60 -2.12
CA PHE A 374 7.37 4.17 -0.79
C PHE A 374 6.30 5.30 -0.81
N ARG A 375 6.43 6.28 -1.71
CA ARG A 375 5.45 7.38 -1.79
C ARG A 375 4.10 6.98 -2.38
N GLY A 376 4.03 5.81 -3.03
CA GLY A 376 2.86 5.33 -3.76
C GLY A 376 1.98 4.36 -2.97
N VAL A 377 2.35 4.00 -1.73
CA VAL A 377 1.58 3.09 -0.88
C VAL A 377 0.70 3.82 0.13
N SER A 378 -0.27 3.10 0.71
CA SER A 378 -1.28 3.64 1.62
C SER A 378 -0.79 3.94 3.06
N SER A 379 0.33 3.36 3.49
CA SER A 379 0.86 3.55 4.84
C SER A 379 2.35 3.20 4.95
N ILE A 380 2.99 3.61 6.04
CA ILE A 380 4.39 3.24 6.35
C ILE A 380 4.52 1.73 6.56
N GLU A 381 3.54 1.09 7.21
CA GLU A 381 3.53 -0.37 7.39
C GLU A 381 3.42 -1.10 6.05
N SER A 382 2.57 -0.60 5.14
CA SER A 382 2.48 -1.12 3.78
C SER A 382 3.80 -0.94 3.02
N ALA A 383 4.47 0.21 3.18
CA ALA A 383 5.78 0.45 2.58
C ALA A 383 6.83 -0.55 3.10
N ALA A 384 6.85 -0.77 4.41
CA ALA A 384 7.77 -1.69 5.06
C ALA A 384 7.53 -3.14 4.60
N LEU A 385 6.29 -3.61 4.67
CA LEU A 385 5.95 -5.00 4.36
C LEU A 385 6.04 -5.28 2.85
N GLY A 386 5.58 -4.35 2.02
CA GLY A 386 5.67 -4.44 0.57
C GLY A 386 7.11 -4.35 0.07
N GLY A 387 7.90 -3.40 0.57
CA GLY A 387 9.32 -3.28 0.23
C GLY A 387 10.10 -4.53 0.62
N ALA A 388 9.88 -5.08 1.83
CA ALA A 388 10.49 -6.35 2.24
C ALA A 388 10.06 -7.52 1.33
N ALA A 389 8.79 -7.60 0.93
CA ALA A 389 8.30 -8.63 0.03
C ALA A 389 8.93 -8.55 -1.37
N HIS A 390 9.20 -7.35 -1.88
CA HIS A 390 9.96 -7.17 -3.12
C HIS A 390 11.42 -7.64 -2.97
N LEU A 391 12.06 -7.34 -1.84
CA LEU A 391 13.44 -7.73 -1.54
C LEU A 391 13.63 -9.25 -1.41
N VAL A 392 12.57 -10.05 -1.34
CA VAL A 392 12.66 -11.51 -1.51
C VAL A 392 13.24 -11.85 -2.89
N ASN A 393 12.92 -11.06 -3.92
CA ASN A 393 13.29 -11.35 -5.30
C ASN A 393 14.47 -10.52 -5.81
N PHE A 394 14.57 -9.25 -5.38
CA PHE A 394 15.56 -8.28 -5.85
C PHE A 394 16.37 -7.67 -4.71
N ARG A 395 17.28 -6.75 -5.04
CA ARG A 395 18.17 -6.06 -4.09
C ARG A 395 18.15 -4.53 -4.21
N GLY A 396 17.47 -3.97 -5.22
CA GLY A 396 17.34 -2.52 -5.41
C GLY A 396 16.07 -1.95 -4.76
N THR A 397 16.20 -0.97 -3.87
CA THR A 397 15.04 -0.28 -3.26
C THR A 397 15.36 1.12 -2.76
N ASP A 398 14.45 2.07 -2.97
CA ASP A 398 14.43 3.36 -2.27
C ASP A 398 13.45 3.36 -1.08
N THR A 399 12.69 2.27 -0.91
CA THR A 399 11.78 2.08 0.21
C THR A 399 12.56 1.59 1.43
N LEU A 400 13.28 2.49 2.10
CA LEU A 400 14.11 2.19 3.27
C LEU A 400 13.34 1.44 4.38
N ALA A 401 12.04 1.68 4.51
CA ALA A 401 11.17 0.98 5.45
C ALA A 401 11.20 -0.56 5.26
N GLY A 402 11.34 -1.04 4.02
CA GLY A 402 11.45 -2.47 3.72
C GLY A 402 12.75 -3.09 4.21
N VAL A 403 13.86 -2.35 4.08
CA VAL A 403 15.17 -2.75 4.63
C VAL A 403 15.10 -2.84 6.15
N MET A 404 14.47 -1.86 6.81
CA MET A 404 14.29 -1.86 8.26
C MET A 404 13.45 -3.03 8.76
N LEU A 405 12.38 -3.40 8.03
CA LEU A 405 11.55 -4.56 8.38
C LEU A 405 12.34 -5.86 8.21
N ALA A 406 13.03 -6.05 7.10
CA ALA A 406 13.86 -7.23 6.88
C ALA A 406 14.94 -7.40 7.96
N ARG A 407 15.56 -6.29 8.39
CA ARG A 407 16.51 -6.28 9.52
C ARG A 407 15.88 -6.71 10.83
N SER A 408 14.69 -6.19 11.14
CA SER A 408 14.07 -6.36 12.45
C SER A 408 13.32 -7.69 12.60
N PHE A 409 12.75 -8.20 11.50
CA PHE A 409 11.87 -9.38 11.54
C PHE A 409 12.46 -10.62 10.86
N TYR A 410 13.51 -10.47 10.05
CA TYR A 410 14.08 -11.53 9.20
C TYR A 410 15.61 -11.59 9.23
N HIS A 411 16.24 -11.03 10.27
CA HIS A 411 17.68 -11.15 10.54
C HIS A 411 18.60 -10.75 9.37
N CYS A 412 18.19 -9.79 8.55
CA CYS A 412 18.95 -9.35 7.38
C CYS A 412 19.45 -7.91 7.58
N PRO A 413 20.71 -7.69 8.02
CA PRO A 413 21.22 -6.36 8.34
C PRO A 413 21.08 -5.34 7.21
N MET A 414 21.22 -5.80 5.96
CA MET A 414 21.07 -5.01 4.75
C MET A 414 20.42 -5.83 3.62
N ALA A 415 19.09 -5.81 3.56
CA ALA A 415 18.36 -6.58 2.56
C ALA A 415 18.38 -5.92 1.16
N GLY A 416 18.55 -4.62 1.06
CA GLY A 416 18.57 -3.92 -0.22
C GLY A 416 19.41 -2.67 -0.17
N VAL A 417 19.87 -2.23 -1.33
CA VAL A 417 20.75 -1.08 -1.50
C VAL A 417 20.17 -0.13 -2.54
N SER A 418 20.71 1.09 -2.57
CA SER A 418 20.42 2.09 -3.58
C SER A 418 21.68 2.87 -3.95
N ILE A 419 21.55 3.72 -4.96
CA ILE A 419 22.59 4.62 -5.46
C ILE A 419 22.12 6.07 -5.31
N PRO A 420 23.03 7.06 -5.28
CA PRO A 420 22.64 8.45 -5.43
C PRO A 420 21.81 8.65 -6.71
N ALA A 421 20.68 9.32 -6.58
CA ALA A 421 19.77 9.59 -7.68
C ALA A 421 19.21 11.00 -7.57
N THR A 422 18.98 11.64 -8.72
CA THR A 422 18.29 12.93 -8.77
C THR A 422 16.78 12.75 -8.91
N GLU A 423 16.05 13.76 -8.45
CA GLU A 423 14.64 13.97 -8.78
C GLU A 423 14.47 15.33 -9.48
N HIS A 424 13.31 15.58 -10.10
CA HIS A 424 13.09 16.78 -10.90
C HIS A 424 13.36 18.08 -10.15
N SER A 425 13.08 18.16 -8.84
CA SER A 425 13.35 19.37 -8.05
C SER A 425 14.83 19.78 -8.08
N THR A 426 15.72 18.79 -7.97
CA THR A 426 17.18 19.00 -7.95
C THR A 426 17.74 19.41 -9.32
N MET A 427 17.02 19.12 -10.42
CA MET A 427 17.38 19.57 -11.77
C MET A 427 16.76 20.93 -12.09
N THR A 428 15.45 21.08 -11.85
CA THR A 428 14.66 22.23 -12.28
C THR A 428 14.95 23.52 -11.51
N VAL A 429 15.51 23.45 -10.29
CA VAL A 429 15.92 24.63 -9.51
C VAL A 429 17.04 25.43 -10.18
N TRP A 430 17.83 24.79 -11.06
CA TRP A 430 18.86 25.47 -11.87
C TRP A 430 18.25 26.27 -13.02
N GLY A 431 17.03 25.93 -13.45
CA GLY A 431 16.38 26.49 -14.63
C GLY A 431 16.80 25.78 -15.93
N GLU A 432 15.95 25.86 -16.95
CA GLU A 432 16.12 25.14 -18.22
C GLU A 432 17.43 25.50 -18.94
N GLU A 433 17.79 26.79 -18.94
CA GLU A 433 19.03 27.28 -19.56
C GLU A 433 20.31 26.71 -18.91
N HIS A 434 20.21 26.25 -17.65
CA HIS A 434 21.32 25.73 -16.85
C HIS A 434 21.24 24.22 -16.59
N GLU A 435 20.44 23.48 -17.36
CA GLU A 435 20.36 22.02 -17.21
C GLU A 435 21.74 21.33 -17.39
N VAL A 436 22.57 21.84 -18.31
CA VAL A 436 23.96 21.36 -18.48
C VAL A 436 24.82 21.62 -17.24
N ASP A 437 24.61 22.74 -16.56
CA ASP A 437 25.36 23.10 -15.35
C ASP A 437 24.96 22.20 -14.19
N ALA A 438 23.65 21.90 -14.06
CA ALA A 438 23.14 20.94 -13.09
C ALA A 438 23.76 19.55 -13.31
N TYR A 439 23.80 19.07 -14.55
CA TYR A 439 24.37 17.76 -14.89
C TYR A 439 25.88 17.70 -14.66
N LYS A 440 26.61 18.78 -15.02
CA LYS A 440 28.04 18.91 -14.72
C LYS A 440 28.30 18.88 -13.22
N HIS A 441 27.49 19.58 -12.44
CA HIS A 441 27.61 19.57 -10.98
C HIS A 441 27.49 18.16 -10.39
N LEU A 442 26.60 17.31 -10.92
CA LEU A 442 26.49 15.91 -10.50
C LEU A 442 27.78 15.11 -10.76
N LEU A 443 28.43 15.35 -11.91
CA LEU A 443 29.71 14.72 -12.23
C LEU A 443 30.81 15.13 -11.24
N ASP A 444 30.79 16.37 -10.78
CA ASP A 444 31.76 16.92 -9.81
C ASP A 444 31.54 16.37 -8.39
N ILE A 445 30.29 16.27 -7.92
CA ILE A 445 29.98 15.79 -6.56
C ILE A 445 29.98 14.27 -6.42
N TYR A 446 29.78 13.54 -7.53
CA TYR A 446 29.92 12.10 -7.61
C TYR A 446 31.07 11.74 -8.56
N PRO A 447 32.33 11.95 -8.19
CA PRO A 447 33.47 11.71 -9.10
C PRO A 447 33.69 10.22 -9.42
N THR A 448 33.22 9.34 -8.53
CA THR A 448 33.33 7.88 -8.66
C THR A 448 32.00 7.20 -8.38
N GLY A 449 31.90 5.92 -8.74
CA GLY A 449 30.73 5.10 -8.46
C GLY A 449 29.53 5.40 -9.37
N THR A 450 28.42 4.75 -9.05
CA THR A 450 27.19 4.79 -9.86
C THR A 450 26.23 5.85 -9.34
N PHE A 451 25.66 6.66 -10.22
CA PHE A 451 24.56 7.56 -9.88
C PHE A 451 23.54 7.65 -11.02
N ALA A 452 22.27 7.91 -10.67
CA ALA A 452 21.20 8.10 -11.64
C ALA A 452 20.81 9.57 -11.80
N CYS A 453 20.58 10.01 -13.03
CA CYS A 453 20.12 11.37 -13.34
C CYS A 453 18.81 11.35 -14.13
N VAL A 454 17.74 11.89 -13.52
CA VAL A 454 16.51 12.19 -14.28
C VAL A 454 16.84 13.20 -15.38
N SER A 455 16.56 12.82 -16.62
CA SER A 455 17.07 13.53 -17.81
C SER A 455 15.97 14.01 -18.74
N ASP A 456 14.73 14.07 -18.27
CA ASP A 456 13.55 14.46 -19.04
C ASP A 456 12.78 15.63 -18.41
N SER A 457 13.45 16.44 -17.57
CA SER A 457 12.83 17.64 -16.97
C SER A 457 12.30 18.61 -18.02
N TYR A 458 12.95 18.69 -19.19
CA TYR A 458 12.53 19.53 -20.31
C TYR A 458 12.45 18.74 -21.62
N ASN A 459 13.56 18.11 -22.05
CA ASN A 459 13.62 17.35 -23.30
C ASN A 459 14.68 16.24 -23.23
N VAL A 460 14.21 15.00 -23.07
CA VAL A 460 15.09 13.82 -22.95
C VAL A 460 15.96 13.57 -24.17
N TRP A 461 15.51 13.95 -25.37
CA TRP A 461 16.29 13.79 -26.59
C TRP A 461 17.49 14.74 -26.57
N ASN A 462 17.27 16.02 -26.29
CA ASN A 462 18.34 17.01 -26.18
C ASN A 462 19.31 16.70 -25.02
N ALA A 463 18.78 16.26 -23.87
CA ALA A 463 19.58 15.87 -22.73
C ALA A 463 20.54 14.71 -23.08
N CYS A 464 20.03 13.66 -23.73
CA CYS A 464 20.85 12.52 -24.15
C CYS A 464 21.81 12.88 -25.30
N GLU A 465 21.32 13.61 -26.30
CA GLU A 465 22.04 13.87 -27.54
C GLU A 465 23.13 14.94 -27.38
N SER A 466 22.73 16.13 -26.92
CA SER A 466 23.57 17.34 -26.93
C SER A 466 24.21 17.62 -25.58
N ILE A 467 23.54 17.32 -24.47
CA ILE A 467 24.13 17.57 -23.14
C ILE A 467 25.08 16.42 -22.76
N TRP A 468 24.55 15.23 -22.51
CA TRP A 468 25.35 14.05 -22.16
C TRP A 468 26.22 13.60 -23.35
N GLY A 469 25.64 13.50 -24.54
CA GLY A 469 26.28 12.97 -25.74
C GLY A 469 27.31 13.89 -26.41
N GLU A 470 27.35 15.19 -26.08
CA GLU A 470 28.30 16.15 -26.65
C GLU A 470 29.00 16.99 -25.56
N LYS A 471 28.28 17.92 -24.92
CA LYS A 471 28.86 18.90 -23.98
C LYS A 471 29.59 18.26 -22.80
N LEU A 472 29.05 17.17 -22.25
CA LEU A 472 29.60 16.45 -21.09
C LEU A 472 30.21 15.09 -21.44
N ARG A 473 30.23 14.73 -22.73
CA ARG A 473 30.62 13.39 -23.21
C ARG A 473 31.99 12.95 -22.73
N VAL A 474 32.98 13.85 -22.80
CA VAL A 474 34.37 13.56 -22.38
C VAL A 474 34.44 13.26 -20.89
N GLN A 475 33.71 14.04 -20.07
CA GLN A 475 33.68 13.83 -18.63
C GLN A 475 33.02 12.49 -18.31
N VAL A 476 31.89 12.15 -18.94
CA VAL A 476 31.20 10.86 -18.77
C VAL A 476 32.10 9.68 -19.13
N LYS A 477 32.81 9.74 -20.27
CA LYS A 477 33.72 8.68 -20.71
C LYS A 477 34.89 8.42 -19.75
N ASN A 478 35.37 9.47 -19.08
CA ASN A 478 36.54 9.40 -18.22
C ASN A 478 36.19 9.12 -16.74
N ARG A 479 34.93 8.83 -16.43
CA ARG A 479 34.49 8.52 -15.06
C ARG A 479 35.01 7.17 -14.59
N ASN A 480 35.36 7.09 -13.30
CA ASN A 480 35.51 5.82 -12.60
C ASN A 480 34.16 5.41 -11.96
N GLY A 481 33.22 4.97 -12.79
CA GLY A 481 31.87 4.59 -12.36
C GLY A 481 30.85 4.73 -13.49
N THR A 482 29.57 4.56 -13.16
CA THR A 482 28.49 4.47 -14.16
C THR A 482 27.48 5.61 -14.00
N LEU A 483 27.26 6.38 -15.07
CA LEU A 483 26.10 7.26 -15.18
C LEU A 483 24.89 6.42 -15.62
N VAL A 484 23.78 6.54 -14.88
CA VAL A 484 22.50 5.95 -15.26
C VAL A 484 21.54 7.05 -15.68
N ILE A 485 21.22 7.13 -16.97
CA ILE A 485 20.26 8.12 -17.50
C ILE A 485 18.84 7.63 -17.22
N ARG A 486 18.01 8.49 -16.62
CA ARG A 486 16.63 8.17 -16.27
C ARG A 486 15.62 9.01 -17.06
N PRO A 487 14.98 8.43 -18.10
CA PRO A 487 13.67 8.90 -18.56
C PRO A 487 12.57 8.60 -17.53
N ASP A 488 11.64 9.53 -17.31
CA ASP A 488 10.55 9.43 -16.34
C ASP A 488 9.20 9.90 -16.91
N SER A 489 9.06 9.97 -18.23
CA SER A 489 7.85 10.38 -18.93
C SER A 489 7.79 9.86 -20.36
N GLY A 490 6.58 9.87 -20.93
CA GLY A 490 6.31 9.36 -22.28
C GLY A 490 6.04 7.85 -22.31
N ASP A 491 5.78 7.31 -23.50
CA ASP A 491 5.52 5.88 -23.71
C ASP A 491 6.83 5.08 -23.61
N PRO A 492 7.04 4.25 -22.56
CA PRO A 492 8.31 3.56 -22.36
C PRO A 492 8.70 2.62 -23.50
N ILE A 493 7.71 2.07 -24.22
CA ILE A 493 7.94 1.19 -25.38
C ILE A 493 8.70 1.93 -26.48
N LYS A 494 8.47 3.24 -26.62
CA LYS A 494 9.12 4.10 -27.63
C LYS A 494 10.32 4.85 -27.06
N VAL A 495 10.21 5.31 -25.82
CA VAL A 495 11.22 6.19 -25.21
C VAL A 495 12.51 5.43 -24.97
N VAL A 496 12.44 4.22 -24.39
CA VAL A 496 13.64 3.48 -23.99
C VAL A 496 14.51 3.11 -25.21
N PRO A 497 13.97 2.49 -26.29
CA PRO A 497 14.78 2.20 -27.48
C PRO A 497 15.39 3.45 -28.12
N LYS A 498 14.62 4.55 -28.19
CA LYS A 498 15.12 5.80 -28.79
C LYS A 498 16.24 6.43 -27.97
N VAL A 499 16.15 6.41 -26.63
CA VAL A 499 17.25 6.84 -25.75
C VAL A 499 18.48 5.98 -26.00
N LEU A 500 18.33 4.65 -26.06
CA LEU A 500 19.44 3.74 -26.33
C LEU A 500 20.10 4.01 -27.69
N ASP A 501 19.32 4.24 -28.76
CA ASP A 501 19.85 4.58 -30.07
C ASP A 501 20.67 5.88 -30.07
N ILE A 502 20.14 6.96 -29.47
CA ILE A 502 20.86 8.24 -29.32
C ILE A 502 22.19 8.03 -28.57
N LEU A 503 22.14 7.33 -27.43
CA LEU A 503 23.33 7.08 -26.63
C LEU A 503 24.32 6.17 -27.37
N GLY A 504 23.83 5.18 -28.11
CA GLY A 504 24.63 4.31 -28.97
C GLY A 504 25.36 5.06 -30.08
N GLU A 505 24.70 6.02 -30.73
CA GLU A 505 25.31 6.86 -31.75
C GLU A 505 26.41 7.76 -31.18
N LYS A 506 26.14 8.40 -30.04
CA LYS A 506 27.06 9.35 -29.39
C LYS A 506 28.19 8.67 -28.64
N PHE A 507 27.95 7.60 -27.89
CA PHE A 507 28.98 6.93 -27.08
C PHE A 507 29.63 5.73 -27.75
N LYS A 508 29.04 5.22 -28.85
CA LYS A 508 29.36 3.93 -29.47
C LYS A 508 28.98 2.76 -28.56
N TYR A 509 28.86 1.59 -29.15
CA TYR A 509 28.47 0.35 -28.45
C TYR A 509 29.35 -0.80 -28.92
N THR A 510 29.38 -1.87 -28.13
CA THR A 510 29.85 -3.19 -28.56
C THR A 510 28.67 -4.08 -28.90
N VAL A 511 28.94 -5.23 -29.51
CA VAL A 511 27.93 -6.27 -29.73
C VAL A 511 28.38 -7.51 -28.95
N ASN A 512 27.51 -8.03 -28.09
CA ASN A 512 27.83 -9.20 -27.27
C ASN A 512 27.72 -10.52 -28.07
N SER A 513 27.99 -11.66 -27.42
CA SER A 513 28.01 -12.96 -28.11
C SER A 513 26.66 -13.38 -28.72
N LYS A 514 25.57 -12.75 -28.26
CA LYS A 514 24.19 -12.99 -28.72
C LYS A 514 23.74 -12.05 -29.85
N GLY A 515 24.62 -11.17 -30.31
CA GLY A 515 24.32 -10.25 -31.40
C GLY A 515 23.58 -8.98 -30.97
N TYR A 516 23.52 -8.67 -29.68
CA TYR A 516 22.83 -7.48 -29.16
C TYR A 516 23.81 -6.36 -28.78
N LYS A 517 23.38 -5.12 -29.03
CA LYS A 517 24.15 -3.90 -28.73
C LYS A 517 24.27 -3.69 -27.22
N VAL A 518 25.47 -3.35 -26.74
CA VAL A 518 25.79 -3.07 -25.34
C VAL A 518 26.50 -1.71 -25.23
N LEU A 519 25.94 -0.81 -24.43
CA LEU A 519 26.54 0.48 -24.11
C LEU A 519 27.85 0.29 -23.31
N PRO A 520 28.80 1.25 -23.42
CA PRO A 520 30.02 1.21 -22.62
C PRO A 520 29.71 1.12 -21.11
N PRO A 521 30.54 0.45 -20.30
CA PRO A 521 30.23 0.13 -18.91
C PRO A 521 29.96 1.35 -18.01
N PHE A 522 30.49 2.52 -18.36
CA PHE A 522 30.26 3.78 -17.65
C PHE A 522 28.88 4.43 -17.94
N LEU A 523 28.02 3.81 -18.76
CA LEU A 523 26.73 4.37 -19.15
C LEU A 523 25.61 3.32 -19.19
N ARG A 524 24.52 3.57 -18.49
CA ARG A 524 23.31 2.72 -18.46
C ARG A 524 22.04 3.59 -18.48
N VAL A 525 20.88 2.94 -18.60
CA VAL A 525 19.57 3.58 -18.56
C VAL A 525 18.70 2.95 -17.46
N ILE A 526 17.87 3.75 -16.80
CA ILE A 526 16.80 3.25 -15.91
C ILE A 526 15.47 3.88 -16.30
N GLN A 527 14.46 3.08 -16.61
CA GLN A 527 13.10 3.55 -16.86
C GLN A 527 12.30 3.51 -15.55
N GLY A 528 11.91 4.67 -15.02
CA GLY A 528 11.22 4.78 -13.71
C GLY A 528 9.70 4.95 -13.80
N ASP A 529 9.18 5.42 -14.93
CA ASP A 529 7.76 5.70 -15.14
C ASP A 529 7.05 4.59 -15.94
N GLY A 530 5.76 4.40 -15.70
CA GLY A 530 4.91 3.47 -16.47
C GLY A 530 5.25 1.98 -16.33
N VAL A 531 6.16 1.59 -15.43
CA VAL A 531 6.56 0.18 -15.25
C VAL A 531 5.57 -0.57 -14.36
N SER A 532 4.84 -1.51 -14.97
CA SER A 532 3.95 -2.47 -14.32
C SER A 532 4.15 -3.85 -14.91
N LEU A 533 3.58 -4.91 -14.33
CA LEU A 533 3.74 -6.26 -14.88
C LEU A 533 3.19 -6.34 -16.31
N GLN A 534 2.08 -5.65 -16.57
CA GLN A 534 1.43 -5.61 -17.87
C GLN A 534 2.23 -4.83 -18.91
N ALA A 535 2.93 -3.78 -18.49
CA ALA A 535 3.74 -2.95 -19.39
C ALA A 535 5.16 -3.51 -19.60
N LEU A 536 5.67 -4.31 -18.66
CA LEU A 536 7.06 -4.74 -18.65
C LEU A 536 7.43 -5.56 -19.90
N GLU A 537 6.68 -6.62 -20.23
CA GLU A 537 7.01 -7.46 -21.39
C GLU A 537 6.99 -6.68 -22.73
N PRO A 538 5.98 -5.84 -23.03
CA PRO A 538 6.02 -4.95 -24.20
C PRO A 538 7.26 -4.03 -24.27
N ILE A 539 7.73 -3.52 -23.13
CA ILE A 539 8.94 -2.69 -23.07
C ILE A 539 10.19 -3.53 -23.34
N LEU A 540 10.29 -4.71 -22.73
CA LEU A 540 11.41 -5.64 -22.95
C LEU A 540 11.49 -6.08 -24.42
N GLU A 541 10.34 -6.37 -25.03
CA GLU A 541 10.27 -6.73 -26.44
C GLU A 541 10.70 -5.59 -27.35
N SER A 542 10.34 -4.34 -27.04
CA SER A 542 10.77 -3.21 -27.88
C SER A 542 12.27 -2.95 -27.81
N ILE A 543 12.89 -3.13 -26.64
CA ILE A 543 14.35 -3.06 -26.47
C ILE A 543 15.04 -4.15 -27.30
N LYS A 544 14.56 -5.39 -27.17
CA LYS A 544 15.08 -6.54 -27.92
C LYS A 544 14.93 -6.35 -29.44
N ALA A 545 13.74 -5.94 -29.90
CA ALA A 545 13.45 -5.71 -31.32
C ALA A 545 14.31 -4.58 -31.93
N ALA A 546 14.70 -3.59 -31.12
CA ALA A 546 15.66 -2.55 -31.52
C ALA A 546 17.14 -3.03 -31.54
N GLY A 547 17.38 -4.31 -31.23
CA GLY A 547 18.70 -4.93 -31.24
C GLY A 547 19.57 -4.58 -30.03
N TRP A 548 18.97 -4.15 -28.91
CA TRP A 548 19.68 -3.79 -27.69
C TRP A 548 19.64 -4.89 -26.64
N SER A 549 20.76 -5.09 -25.94
CA SER A 549 20.84 -6.02 -24.81
C SER A 549 20.09 -5.45 -23.61
N LEU A 550 19.44 -6.31 -22.85
CA LEU A 550 18.82 -5.92 -21.59
C LEU A 550 19.85 -5.54 -20.51
N GLU A 551 21.13 -5.85 -20.70
CA GLU A 551 22.23 -5.35 -19.84
C GLU A 551 22.19 -3.83 -19.66
N ASN A 552 21.73 -3.11 -20.67
CA ASN A 552 21.74 -1.65 -20.72
C ASN A 552 20.70 -0.98 -19.83
N VAL A 553 19.61 -1.70 -19.50
CA VAL A 553 18.41 -1.09 -18.91
C VAL A 553 18.07 -1.74 -17.57
N ALA A 554 17.80 -0.92 -16.56
CA ALA A 554 17.09 -1.30 -15.35
C ALA A 554 15.71 -0.63 -15.32
N PHE A 555 14.84 -1.06 -14.41
CA PHE A 555 13.49 -0.53 -14.28
C PHE A 555 13.23 -0.12 -12.84
N GLY A 556 12.58 1.02 -12.65
CA GLY A 556 11.98 1.41 -11.38
C GLY A 556 10.48 1.19 -11.44
N SER A 557 9.87 0.61 -10.39
CA SER A 557 8.42 0.49 -10.29
C SER A 557 7.93 0.92 -8.92
N GLY A 558 6.93 1.79 -8.91
CA GLY A 558 6.36 2.37 -7.70
C GLY A 558 5.01 1.75 -7.31
N GLY A 559 3.93 2.50 -7.53
CA GLY A 559 2.58 2.08 -7.16
C GLY A 559 2.13 0.76 -7.81
N ALA A 560 2.56 0.47 -9.03
CA ALA A 560 2.23 -0.81 -9.70
C ALA A 560 2.89 -2.02 -9.03
N LEU A 561 4.04 -1.83 -8.36
CA LEU A 561 4.75 -2.88 -7.63
C LEU A 561 4.13 -3.12 -6.25
N LEU A 562 3.85 -2.04 -5.50
CA LEU A 562 3.49 -2.13 -4.08
C LEU A 562 2.03 -1.81 -3.72
N GLN A 563 1.26 -1.13 -4.57
CA GLN A 563 -0.07 -0.60 -4.19
C GLN A 563 -1.23 -1.06 -5.09
N GLN A 564 -0.99 -1.27 -6.39
CA GLN A 564 -2.03 -1.69 -7.34
C GLN A 564 -2.31 -3.21 -7.27
N LEU A 565 -2.45 -3.70 -6.04
CA LEU A 565 -2.72 -5.08 -5.68
C LEU A 565 -3.84 -5.09 -4.63
N ASN A 566 -4.61 -6.17 -4.61
CA ASN A 566 -5.66 -6.38 -3.62
C ASN A 566 -5.72 -7.86 -3.22
N ARG A 567 -6.46 -8.19 -2.15
CA ARG A 567 -6.61 -9.58 -1.66
C ARG A 567 -7.04 -10.56 -2.75
N ASP A 568 -7.85 -10.09 -3.70
CA ASP A 568 -8.36 -10.91 -4.81
C ASP A 568 -7.36 -11.10 -5.96
N THR A 569 -6.22 -10.40 -5.94
CA THR A 569 -5.10 -10.66 -6.87
C THR A 569 -4.64 -12.11 -6.80
N GLN A 570 -4.69 -12.71 -5.60
CA GLN A 570 -4.46 -14.14 -5.36
C GLN A 570 -5.66 -14.80 -4.67
N LYS A 571 -6.86 -14.19 -4.73
CA LYS A 571 -8.11 -14.69 -4.10
C LYS A 571 -7.88 -15.30 -2.71
N CYS A 572 -7.02 -14.67 -1.90
CA CYS A 572 -6.54 -15.21 -0.62
C CYS A 572 -7.69 -15.35 0.37
N ALA A 573 -7.91 -16.53 0.94
CA ALA A 573 -9.07 -16.80 1.78
C ALA A 573 -8.71 -17.65 3.00
N PHE A 574 -9.32 -17.31 4.12
CA PHE A 574 -9.27 -18.09 5.37
C PHE A 574 -10.62 -18.77 5.63
N LYS A 575 -10.66 -20.05 5.99
CA LYS A 575 -11.92 -20.78 6.23
C LYS A 575 -11.75 -21.86 7.30
N CYS A 576 -12.80 -22.08 8.08
CA CYS A 576 -12.94 -23.28 8.90
C CYS A 576 -13.14 -24.50 7.99
N SER A 577 -12.39 -25.57 8.26
CA SER A 577 -12.55 -26.85 7.56
C SER A 577 -12.87 -28.03 8.50
N HIS A 578 -12.64 -27.88 9.81
CA HIS A 578 -12.88 -28.94 10.78
C HIS A 578 -13.26 -28.38 12.16
N ALA A 579 -14.10 -29.11 12.88
CA ALA A 579 -14.49 -28.80 14.25
C ALA A 579 -14.62 -30.06 15.10
N VAL A 580 -14.53 -29.92 16.43
CA VAL A 580 -14.92 -30.96 17.40
C VAL A 580 -16.03 -30.38 18.26
N VAL A 581 -17.18 -31.06 18.32
CA VAL A 581 -18.38 -30.64 19.06
C VAL A 581 -18.87 -31.80 19.91
N ASN A 582 -18.93 -31.62 21.23
CA ASN A 582 -19.27 -32.67 22.19
C ASN A 582 -18.37 -33.92 22.05
N GLY A 583 -17.06 -33.73 21.83
CA GLY A 583 -16.12 -34.83 21.57
C GLY A 583 -16.19 -35.44 20.17
N GLU A 584 -17.18 -35.08 19.35
CA GLU A 584 -17.35 -35.66 18.01
C GLU A 584 -16.70 -34.78 16.92
N PRO A 585 -15.78 -35.33 16.10
CA PRO A 585 -15.18 -34.61 14.99
C PRO A 585 -16.17 -34.41 13.84
N ALA A 586 -16.13 -33.23 13.21
CA ALA A 586 -16.96 -32.90 12.06
C ALA A 586 -16.17 -32.12 11.00
N ASP A 587 -16.33 -32.54 9.75
CA ASP A 587 -15.82 -31.80 8.59
C ASP A 587 -16.77 -30.65 8.26
N VAL A 588 -16.22 -29.44 8.23
CA VAL A 588 -16.96 -28.19 8.01
C VAL A 588 -16.57 -27.64 6.65
N PHE A 589 -17.54 -27.26 5.82
CA PHE A 589 -17.23 -26.61 4.55
C PHE A 589 -18.41 -25.79 4.05
N LYS A 590 -18.11 -24.82 3.19
CA LYS A 590 -19.12 -24.12 2.39
C LYS A 590 -19.17 -24.72 0.99
N HIS A 591 -20.37 -24.88 0.47
CA HIS A 591 -20.62 -25.31 -0.90
C HIS A 591 -21.77 -24.49 -1.50
N PRO A 592 -21.51 -23.22 -1.88
CA PRO A 592 -22.57 -22.35 -2.38
C PRO A 592 -23.00 -22.76 -3.79
N ILE A 593 -24.26 -23.14 -3.94
CA ILE A 593 -24.86 -23.61 -5.22
C ILE A 593 -24.70 -22.57 -6.34
N THR A 594 -24.70 -21.29 -6.00
CA THR A 594 -24.61 -20.18 -6.98
C THR A 594 -23.17 -19.86 -7.42
N ASP A 595 -22.15 -20.45 -6.79
CA ASP A 595 -20.74 -20.19 -7.10
C ASP A 595 -19.86 -21.35 -6.63
N LEU A 596 -19.86 -22.46 -7.38
CA LEU A 596 -19.10 -23.66 -7.04
C LEU A 596 -17.59 -23.41 -6.89
N GLN A 597 -17.03 -22.35 -7.49
CA GLN A 597 -15.63 -21.96 -7.32
C GLN A 597 -15.31 -21.49 -5.89
N LYS A 598 -16.33 -21.18 -5.09
CA LYS A 598 -16.17 -20.80 -3.67
C LYS A 598 -16.28 -21.97 -2.70
N THR A 599 -16.43 -23.21 -3.19
CA THR A 599 -16.35 -24.42 -2.37
C THR A 599 -15.05 -24.41 -1.56
N SER A 600 -15.14 -24.63 -0.25
CA SER A 600 -13.96 -24.72 0.62
C SER A 600 -13.54 -26.17 0.83
N LYS A 601 -12.28 -26.34 1.24
CA LYS A 601 -11.71 -27.62 1.64
C LYS A 601 -12.38 -28.16 2.91
N LYS A 602 -12.28 -29.47 3.11
CA LYS A 602 -12.91 -30.21 4.22
C LYS A 602 -11.89 -30.87 5.14
N GLY A 603 -12.23 -30.96 6.42
CA GLY A 603 -11.49 -31.70 7.42
C GLY A 603 -10.11 -31.13 7.74
N ARG A 604 -9.25 -31.99 8.31
CA ARG A 604 -7.84 -31.67 8.57
C ARG A 604 -7.06 -31.76 7.27
N LEU A 605 -6.13 -30.82 7.07
CA LEU A 605 -5.39 -30.68 5.82
C LEU A 605 -3.90 -30.97 6.03
N THR A 606 -3.28 -31.58 5.03
CA THR A 606 -1.82 -31.64 4.84
C THR A 606 -1.47 -31.05 3.47
N LEU A 607 -0.24 -30.58 3.30
CA LEU A 607 0.30 -30.24 1.99
C LEU A 607 1.45 -31.18 1.65
N GLU A 608 1.34 -31.89 0.54
CA GLU A 608 2.27 -32.97 0.16
C GLU A 608 2.79 -32.75 -1.26
N TYR A 609 4.01 -33.19 -1.53
CA TYR A 609 4.54 -33.24 -2.90
C TYR A 609 3.99 -34.47 -3.62
N CYS A 610 3.36 -34.26 -4.77
CA CYS A 610 2.81 -35.32 -5.60
C CYS A 610 3.77 -35.62 -6.74
N GLU A 611 4.51 -36.74 -6.65
CA GLU A 611 5.46 -37.18 -7.68
C GLU A 611 4.82 -37.32 -9.06
N GLU A 612 3.56 -37.79 -9.13
CA GLU A 612 2.82 -37.95 -10.39
C GLU A 612 2.52 -36.61 -11.08
N GLN A 613 2.31 -35.54 -10.30
CA GLN A 613 2.02 -34.20 -10.81
C GLN A 613 3.26 -33.33 -10.91
N GLY A 614 4.37 -33.74 -10.28
CA GLY A 614 5.59 -32.93 -10.16
C GLY A 614 5.40 -31.63 -9.39
N ASP A 615 4.41 -31.58 -8.49
CA ASP A 615 4.02 -30.36 -7.78
C ASP A 615 3.28 -30.65 -6.45
N TYR A 616 2.95 -29.62 -5.68
CA TYR A 616 2.28 -29.73 -4.39
C TYR A 616 0.75 -29.86 -4.49
N ILE A 617 0.19 -30.73 -3.65
CA ILE A 617 -1.25 -30.95 -3.52
C ILE A 617 -1.68 -30.99 -2.05
N THR A 618 -2.82 -30.38 -1.76
CA THR A 618 -3.46 -30.44 -0.45
C THR A 618 -4.32 -31.68 -0.35
N ILE A 619 -4.02 -32.53 0.63
CA ILE A 619 -4.86 -33.68 0.97
C ILE A 619 -5.85 -33.24 2.05
N GLU A 620 -7.13 -33.58 1.84
CA GLU A 620 -8.27 -33.14 2.66
C GLU A 620 -8.76 -34.28 3.57
N GLU A 621 -9.75 -33.99 4.42
CA GLU A 621 -10.50 -34.98 5.20
C GLU A 621 -9.62 -35.84 6.15
N GLY A 622 -8.44 -35.34 6.50
CA GLY A 622 -7.48 -36.06 7.36
C GLY A 622 -6.83 -37.27 6.69
N LEU A 623 -6.97 -37.44 5.38
CA LEU A 623 -6.40 -38.57 4.61
C LEU A 623 -4.90 -38.42 4.32
N GLY A 624 -4.32 -37.28 4.67
CA GLY A 624 -2.92 -36.95 4.45
C GLY A 624 -1.94 -37.77 5.28
N CYS A 625 -0.72 -37.90 4.78
CA CYS A 625 0.39 -38.56 5.47
C CYS A 625 1.20 -37.54 6.28
N ALA A 626 1.19 -37.68 7.61
CA ALA A 626 1.88 -36.75 8.51
C ALA A 626 3.40 -36.62 8.26
N THR A 627 4.06 -37.67 7.74
CA THR A 627 5.49 -37.63 7.40
C THR A 627 5.79 -36.98 6.05
N LYS A 628 4.76 -36.75 5.22
CA LYS A 628 4.86 -36.04 3.93
C LYS A 628 4.37 -34.60 4.01
N ASP A 629 3.64 -34.25 5.07
CA ASP A 629 3.11 -32.91 5.29
C ASP A 629 4.25 -31.90 5.45
N ILE A 630 4.32 -30.94 4.53
CA ILE A 630 5.32 -29.88 4.57
C ILE A 630 4.91 -28.71 5.47
N LEU A 631 3.66 -28.70 5.97
CA LEU A 631 3.22 -27.72 6.96
C LEU A 631 3.89 -28.00 8.30
N ILE A 632 4.79 -27.13 8.73
CA ILE A 632 5.48 -27.28 10.01
C ILE A 632 4.89 -26.35 11.08
N PRO A 633 4.88 -26.73 12.36
CA PRO A 633 4.53 -25.82 13.44
C PRO A 633 5.43 -24.58 13.44
N VAL A 634 4.84 -23.39 13.32
CA VAL A 634 5.56 -22.10 13.34
C VAL A 634 5.20 -21.25 14.56
N PHE A 635 4.04 -21.50 15.17
CA PHE A 635 3.59 -20.83 16.38
C PHE A 635 2.78 -21.79 17.25
N GLU A 636 3.01 -21.75 18.56
CA GLU A 636 2.20 -22.47 19.54
C GLU A 636 2.15 -21.71 20.86
N ASN A 637 0.94 -21.50 21.39
CA ASN A 637 0.70 -20.95 22.73
C ASN A 637 1.45 -19.63 23.01
N GLY A 638 1.46 -18.71 22.04
CA GLY A 638 2.14 -17.42 22.16
C GLY A 638 3.65 -17.46 21.90
N VAL A 639 4.21 -18.60 21.50
CA VAL A 639 5.64 -18.75 21.21
C VAL A 639 5.86 -18.97 19.72
N LEU A 640 6.83 -18.24 19.15
CA LEU A 640 7.32 -18.48 17.79
C LEU A 640 8.23 -19.71 17.79
N LEU A 641 7.88 -20.74 17.02
CA LEU A 641 8.64 -22.01 16.95
C LEU A 641 9.64 -22.03 15.79
N LYS A 642 9.43 -21.19 14.78
CA LYS A 642 10.30 -21.06 13.61
C LYS A 642 10.51 -19.60 13.27
N ASP A 643 11.79 -19.23 13.13
CA ASP A 643 12.23 -17.89 12.82
C ASP A 643 13.16 -17.94 11.60
N TYR A 644 12.62 -17.67 10.42
CA TYR A 644 13.34 -17.71 9.15
C TYR A 644 14.13 -16.42 8.93
N SER A 645 15.36 -16.57 8.42
CA SER A 645 16.15 -15.48 7.88
C SER A 645 15.71 -15.10 6.47
N MET A 646 15.97 -13.86 6.06
CA MET A 646 15.71 -13.40 4.70
C MET A 646 16.45 -14.22 3.65
N ASP A 647 17.64 -14.74 3.97
CA ASP A 647 18.46 -15.52 3.03
C ASP A 647 17.87 -16.91 2.79
N GLU A 648 17.36 -17.59 3.83
CA GLU A 648 16.61 -18.85 3.66
C GLU A 648 15.35 -18.65 2.82
N ILE A 649 14.67 -17.51 3.00
CA ILE A 649 13.46 -17.15 2.25
C ILE A 649 13.81 -16.91 0.77
N ARG A 650 14.87 -16.13 0.51
CA ARG A 650 15.37 -15.84 -0.84
C ARG A 650 15.79 -17.11 -1.57
N HIS A 651 16.53 -17.99 -0.89
CA HIS A 651 16.97 -19.24 -1.47
C HIS A 651 15.79 -20.11 -1.94
N ARG A 652 14.74 -20.23 -1.11
CA ARG A 652 13.53 -21.00 -1.46
C ARG A 652 12.67 -20.33 -2.53
N ALA A 653 12.66 -19.00 -2.59
CA ALA A 653 11.89 -18.24 -3.58
C ALA A 653 12.60 -18.10 -4.93
N GLU A 654 13.88 -18.46 -5.03
CA GLU A 654 14.70 -18.19 -6.21
C GLU A 654 14.19 -18.92 -7.46
N LEU A 655 14.56 -18.41 -8.63
CA LEU A 655 14.26 -19.03 -9.91
C LEU A 655 15.19 -20.24 -10.13
N PRO A 656 14.66 -21.39 -10.62
CA PRO A 656 15.49 -22.56 -10.90
C PRO A 656 16.66 -22.27 -11.84
N GLU A 657 16.48 -21.39 -12.84
CA GLU A 657 17.50 -21.00 -13.80
C GLU A 657 18.66 -20.22 -13.14
N VAL A 658 18.36 -19.47 -12.07
CA VAL A 658 19.36 -18.73 -11.30
C VAL A 658 20.12 -19.69 -10.37
N LEU A 659 19.40 -20.57 -9.67
CA LEU A 659 20.01 -21.58 -8.78
C LEU A 659 20.96 -22.51 -9.55
N ALA A 660 20.54 -22.99 -10.73
CA ALA A 660 21.36 -23.87 -11.57
C ALA A 660 22.71 -23.22 -11.96
N ARG A 661 22.75 -21.88 -12.10
CA ARG A 661 23.98 -21.14 -12.41
C ARG A 661 24.83 -20.87 -11.18
N LEU A 662 24.22 -20.57 -10.03
CA LEU A 662 24.94 -20.40 -8.77
C LEU A 662 25.66 -21.70 -8.33
N CYS A 663 25.06 -22.87 -8.57
CA CYS A 663 25.72 -24.15 -8.29
C CYS A 663 26.89 -24.46 -9.25
N ASN A 664 26.95 -23.81 -10.41
CA ASN A 664 27.97 -24.04 -11.43
C ASN A 664 29.14 -23.03 -11.38
N HIS A 665 29.06 -22.02 -10.49
CA HIS A 665 30.12 -21.05 -10.27
C HIS A 665 30.61 -21.15 -8.82
N GLU A 666 31.93 -21.32 -8.62
CA GLU A 666 32.54 -21.21 -7.29
C GLU A 666 32.17 -19.87 -6.65
N PRO A 667 31.97 -19.82 -5.31
CA PRO A 667 31.47 -18.64 -4.63
C PRO A 667 32.37 -17.43 -4.87
N ILE A 668 31.78 -16.35 -5.39
CA ILE A 668 32.41 -15.04 -5.48
C ILE A 668 32.63 -14.55 -4.05
N SER A 669 33.88 -14.29 -3.67
CA SER A 669 34.24 -13.79 -2.34
C SER A 669 33.58 -12.43 -2.08
N ASP A 670 33.11 -12.21 -0.85
CA ASP A 670 32.36 -11.04 -0.32
C ASP A 670 33.04 -9.65 -0.44
N GLY A 671 33.99 -9.46 -1.37
CA GLY A 671 34.82 -8.25 -1.48
C GLY A 671 34.44 -7.24 -2.58
N GLU A 672 33.44 -7.51 -3.43
CA GLU A 672 33.10 -6.64 -4.58
C GLU A 672 31.59 -6.38 -4.74
N LEU A 673 30.93 -5.96 -3.65
CA LEU A 673 29.57 -5.40 -3.68
C LEU A 673 29.56 -3.91 -3.36
#